data_AF-A0AA35TAV9-F1
#
_entry.id   AF-A0AA35TAV9-F1
#
_cell.length_a   1.000
_cell.length_b   1.000
_cell.length_c   1.000
_cell.angle_alpha   90.00
_cell.angle_beta   90.00
_cell.angle_gamma   90.00
#
_symmetry.space_group_name_H-M   'P 1'
#
loop_
_entity.id
_entity.type
_entity.pdbx_description
1 polymer ?
#
loop_
_entity_poly.entity_id
_entity_poly.type
_entity_poly.pdbx_seq_one_letter_code
_entity_poly.pdbx_strand_id
1 'polypeptide(L)'
;MWRNSKDDVAHELQLPEQTEQTHWLTFSLVEKYFYRKQREMCQTEASKVLSRLGHNYTLSSLTQDTVQKIMTPLHSLRRACCHPQMVRRGGYIPVNHKKSLTMPQLLEKLTVQAKLEAREGLRKSILSLNGLAGLYILKLEWRKARETYEQAISMWREYKEKEVECDRLQRIHTLENLAWLLEQGHCTPEELSEGPWRNAATLREKAGELRAQFLGKTESMVHTAALAVMTCKRATRDSCRGGVAVSSSSSGGRGRDTSRQDNTALQDSTASTALQDTANQDSTGDSSQPANQDATCQEREFTNPVSMDTTGDSSEHISTAAIWEKADETSAMNLVRTWIGLVQQLSGWRKEWDQTLWSRLMGTINSHILDSSQLMLGHEVSGRITDVSTVDFIAAFHLNKLEEARVESLRSLQSLLPPPSQWEVEQAYRCHLALSREGEGRRRRVTGLLACDVCKAESVLVQYGSELFSHYSYTNSMGQEHGEGARGAHAFEKIVRSFLTFLRHRRAPRKILDAGKTLVAYIEAVKKEYDSLGHRVSQYDELRLATSRMRYMTPSEMTDGGMADASAVHPMFWTVKIDVFENERVLAGNELTRSLGQVVYLKNLAKQTPVSDSDCGSCPICTRLLGKEIDEWGMLPCGHSLCMECVLELTRRAYYTVWQIRGGGSARLSCPLCRFSFLSSEINTVRPTEPEHMGNLSTKIRGVVQILQTIRSESATAKTLVFSYWVETLDLVSSSLTEYDIAHCFLKTPKTFQVCMQLL
;
A
#
# COMPACT_ATOMS: atom_id res chain seq x y z
N MET A 1 -54.03 -7.93 -33.02
CA MET A 1 -52.78 -7.17 -33.22
C MET A 1 -52.41 -7.28 -34.68
N TRP A 2 -52.38 -6.18 -35.42
CA TRP A 2 -51.86 -6.19 -36.79
C TRP A 2 -50.33 -6.27 -36.73
N ARG A 3 -49.71 -7.06 -37.61
CA ARG A 3 -48.26 -7.14 -37.82
C ARG A 3 -48.02 -7.38 -39.30
N ASN A 4 -47.30 -6.47 -39.93
CA ASN A 4 -46.68 -6.76 -41.22
C ASN A 4 -45.48 -7.70 -40.96
N SER A 5 -45.21 -8.62 -41.89
CA SER A 5 -43.99 -9.41 -41.91
C SER A 5 -42.78 -8.54 -42.28
N LYS A 6 -41.56 -9.09 -42.17
CA LYS A 6 -40.35 -8.42 -42.69
C LYS A 6 -40.43 -8.30 -44.22
N ASP A 7 -41.10 -9.24 -44.87
CA ASP A 7 -41.14 -9.39 -46.32
C ASP A 7 -42.06 -8.34 -46.96
N ASP A 8 -43.20 -8.02 -46.32
CA ASP A 8 -44.15 -7.00 -46.77
C ASP A 8 -43.51 -5.60 -46.90
N VAL A 9 -42.56 -5.26 -46.02
CA VAL A 9 -41.88 -3.95 -45.96
C VAL A 9 -40.40 -3.99 -46.32
N ALA A 10 -39.88 -5.14 -46.80
CA ALA A 10 -38.46 -5.31 -47.14
C ALA A 10 -37.96 -4.27 -48.15
N HIS A 11 -38.81 -3.92 -49.12
CA HIS A 11 -38.53 -2.95 -50.18
C HIS A 11 -38.49 -1.48 -49.68
N GLU A 12 -39.21 -1.15 -48.61
CA GLU A 12 -39.21 0.19 -47.99
C GLU A 12 -37.96 0.40 -47.13
N LEU A 13 -37.49 -0.65 -46.46
CA LEU A 13 -36.46 -0.57 -45.41
C LEU A 13 -35.02 -0.45 -45.94
N GLN A 14 -34.77 -0.76 -47.22
CA GLN A 14 -33.46 -0.67 -47.90
C GLN A 14 -32.28 -1.29 -47.11
N LEU A 15 -32.55 -2.35 -46.34
CA LEU A 15 -31.54 -3.00 -45.51
C LEU A 15 -30.53 -3.77 -46.38
N PRO A 16 -29.22 -3.73 -46.07
CA PRO A 16 -28.24 -4.58 -46.73
C PRO A 16 -28.51 -6.06 -46.44
N GLU A 17 -28.01 -6.94 -47.31
CA GLU A 17 -28.16 -8.39 -47.14
C GLU A 17 -27.58 -8.88 -45.82
N GLN A 18 -28.33 -9.72 -45.11
CA GLN A 18 -27.98 -10.20 -43.78
C GLN A 18 -27.06 -11.42 -43.88
N THR A 19 -25.75 -11.20 -43.76
CA THR A 19 -24.76 -12.29 -43.69
C THR A 19 -24.70 -12.94 -42.30
N GLU A 20 -24.74 -14.27 -42.23
CA GLU A 20 -24.46 -15.02 -41.00
C GLU A 20 -23.07 -15.66 -41.07
N GLN A 21 -22.26 -15.51 -40.00
CA GLN A 21 -20.94 -16.13 -39.88
C GLN A 21 -20.87 -17.02 -38.62
N THR A 22 -20.49 -18.28 -38.78
CA THR A 22 -20.36 -19.24 -37.68
C THR A 22 -18.89 -19.54 -37.39
N HIS A 23 -18.42 -19.10 -36.23
CA HIS A 23 -17.06 -19.36 -35.76
C HIS A 23 -17.02 -20.60 -34.86
N TRP A 24 -16.37 -21.67 -35.35
CA TRP A 24 -16.15 -22.89 -34.57
C TRP A 24 -14.97 -22.71 -33.61
N LEU A 25 -15.19 -22.97 -32.32
CA LEU A 25 -14.19 -22.79 -31.26
C LEU A 25 -13.94 -24.11 -30.53
N THR A 26 -12.67 -24.42 -30.30
CA THR A 26 -12.21 -25.60 -29.53
C THR A 26 -11.87 -25.20 -28.10
N PHE A 27 -12.34 -25.95 -27.10
CA PHE A 27 -11.96 -25.73 -25.70
C PHE A 27 -10.44 -25.84 -25.48
N SER A 28 -9.90 -24.95 -24.63
CA SER A 28 -8.59 -25.12 -23.99
C SER A 28 -8.51 -26.44 -23.21
N LEU A 29 -7.31 -26.90 -22.85
CA LEU A 29 -7.14 -28.17 -22.14
C LEU A 29 -7.85 -28.15 -20.77
N VAL A 30 -7.83 -26.98 -20.09
CA VAL A 30 -8.50 -26.78 -18.81
C VAL A 30 -10.03 -26.76 -18.94
N GLU A 31 -10.58 -26.05 -19.93
CA GLU A 31 -12.02 -26.06 -20.23
C GLU A 31 -12.49 -27.46 -20.66
N LYS A 32 -11.72 -28.17 -21.48
CA LYS A 32 -12.02 -29.52 -21.98
C LYS A 32 -12.08 -30.55 -20.85
N TYR A 33 -11.15 -30.49 -19.90
CA TYR A 33 -11.20 -31.30 -18.69
C TYR A 33 -12.40 -30.94 -17.80
N PHE A 34 -12.63 -29.65 -17.57
CA PHE A 34 -13.76 -29.16 -16.76
C PHE A 34 -15.11 -29.59 -17.36
N TYR A 35 -15.27 -29.43 -18.67
CA TYR A 35 -16.45 -29.86 -19.41
C TYR A 35 -16.64 -31.39 -19.38
N ARG A 36 -15.58 -32.18 -19.53
CA ARG A 36 -15.66 -33.65 -19.42
C ARG A 36 -16.12 -34.07 -18.01
N LYS A 37 -15.55 -33.48 -16.97
CA LYS A 37 -15.93 -33.73 -15.57
C LYS A 37 -17.37 -33.30 -15.28
N GLN A 38 -17.80 -32.16 -15.82
CA GLN A 38 -19.19 -31.73 -15.72
C GLN A 38 -20.13 -32.69 -16.46
N ARG A 39 -19.72 -33.23 -17.61
CA ARG A 39 -20.47 -34.23 -18.37
C ARG A 39 -20.60 -35.54 -17.60
N GLU A 40 -19.53 -36.02 -16.96
CA GLU A 40 -19.56 -37.20 -16.09
C GLU A 40 -20.59 -37.04 -14.95
N MET A 41 -20.65 -35.86 -14.30
CA MET A 41 -21.64 -35.55 -13.26
C MET A 41 -23.06 -35.41 -13.81
N CYS A 42 -23.28 -34.64 -14.88
CA CYS A 42 -24.60 -34.48 -15.50
C CYS A 42 -25.14 -35.80 -16.08
N GLN A 43 -24.27 -36.66 -16.60
CA GLN A 43 -24.62 -38.02 -17.01
C GLN A 43 -25.02 -38.87 -15.80
N THR A 44 -24.30 -38.79 -14.68
CA THR A 44 -24.65 -39.49 -13.43
C THR A 44 -26.00 -39.03 -12.88
N GLU A 45 -26.31 -37.74 -12.94
CA GLU A 45 -27.60 -37.18 -12.53
C GLU A 45 -28.74 -37.60 -13.47
N ALA A 46 -28.54 -37.47 -14.79
CA ALA A 46 -29.51 -37.91 -15.79
C ALA A 46 -29.78 -39.42 -15.68
N SER A 47 -28.76 -40.25 -15.54
CA SER A 47 -28.91 -41.70 -15.35
C SER A 47 -29.68 -42.05 -14.08
N LYS A 48 -29.59 -41.27 -12.98
CA LYS A 48 -30.39 -41.49 -11.76
C LYS A 48 -31.87 -41.12 -11.93
N VAL A 49 -32.21 -40.25 -12.87
CA VAL A 49 -33.61 -39.93 -13.23
C VAL A 49 -34.12 -40.96 -14.22
N LEU A 50 -33.34 -41.27 -15.26
CA LEU A 50 -33.66 -42.28 -16.27
C LEU A 50 -33.79 -43.69 -15.68
N SER A 51 -32.98 -44.08 -14.69
CA SER A 51 -33.11 -45.41 -14.03
C SER A 51 -34.36 -45.55 -13.16
N ARG A 52 -35.17 -44.50 -13.01
CA ARG A 52 -36.49 -44.53 -12.35
C ARG A 52 -37.64 -44.55 -13.35
N LEU A 53 -37.33 -44.44 -14.64
CA LEU A 53 -38.26 -44.50 -15.76
C LEU A 53 -38.02 -45.83 -16.47
N GLY A 54 -39.05 -46.66 -16.61
CA GLY A 54 -38.92 -47.93 -17.34
C GLY A 54 -38.52 -47.72 -18.80
N HIS A 55 -37.95 -48.74 -19.44
CA HIS A 55 -37.45 -48.66 -20.82
C HIS A 55 -38.51 -48.38 -21.91
N ASN A 56 -39.80 -48.27 -21.54
CA ASN A 56 -40.94 -48.20 -22.45
C ASN A 56 -41.60 -46.80 -22.52
N TYR A 57 -40.98 -45.74 -21.98
CA TYR A 57 -41.51 -44.37 -22.07
C TYR A 57 -40.97 -43.61 -23.29
N THR A 58 -41.86 -43.03 -24.08
CA THR A 58 -41.54 -42.08 -25.15
C THR A 58 -41.30 -40.67 -24.60
N LEU A 59 -40.44 -39.86 -25.23
CA LEU A 59 -40.17 -38.48 -24.78
C LEU A 59 -41.44 -37.61 -24.68
N SER A 60 -42.42 -37.84 -25.55
CA SER A 60 -43.72 -37.17 -25.59
C SER A 60 -44.72 -37.62 -24.50
N SER A 61 -44.43 -38.68 -23.73
CA SER A 61 -45.24 -39.10 -22.58
C SER A 61 -44.64 -38.74 -21.21
N LEU A 62 -43.50 -38.05 -21.19
CA LEU A 62 -42.86 -37.57 -19.96
C LEU A 62 -43.57 -36.32 -19.42
N THR A 63 -43.76 -36.26 -18.10
CA THR A 63 -44.30 -35.06 -17.44
C THR A 63 -43.31 -33.89 -17.53
N GLN A 64 -43.81 -32.66 -17.59
CA GLN A 64 -43.00 -31.44 -17.68
C GLN A 64 -41.94 -31.35 -16.56
N ASP A 65 -42.28 -31.75 -15.34
CA ASP A 65 -41.37 -31.85 -14.19
C ASP A 65 -40.25 -32.90 -14.41
N THR A 66 -40.57 -34.04 -15.01
CA THR A 66 -39.58 -35.08 -15.34
C THR A 66 -38.62 -34.60 -16.44
N VAL A 67 -39.16 -33.96 -17.48
CA VAL A 67 -38.34 -33.31 -18.53
C VAL A 67 -37.45 -32.23 -17.91
N GLN A 68 -37.99 -31.38 -17.03
CA GLN A 68 -37.21 -30.34 -16.34
C GLN A 68 -36.10 -30.92 -15.46
N LYS A 69 -36.33 -32.06 -14.79
CA LYS A 69 -35.32 -32.78 -14.01
C LYS A 69 -34.19 -33.37 -14.88
N ILE A 70 -34.47 -33.79 -16.11
CA ILE A 70 -33.45 -34.24 -17.08
C ILE A 70 -32.71 -33.04 -17.70
N MET A 71 -33.41 -31.94 -17.99
CA MET A 71 -32.83 -30.77 -18.67
C MET A 71 -32.02 -29.86 -17.72
N THR A 72 -32.37 -29.80 -16.43
CA THR A 72 -31.70 -28.90 -15.47
C THR A 72 -30.17 -29.17 -15.35
N PRO A 73 -29.68 -30.42 -15.25
CA PRO A 73 -28.25 -30.72 -15.34
C PRO A 73 -27.58 -30.19 -16.62
N LEU A 74 -28.25 -30.27 -17.77
CA LEU A 74 -27.69 -29.83 -19.05
C LEU A 74 -27.44 -28.31 -19.13
N HIS A 75 -28.14 -27.50 -18.33
CA HIS A 75 -27.78 -26.07 -18.19
C HIS A 75 -26.37 -25.89 -17.60
N SER A 76 -25.88 -26.81 -16.77
CA SER A 76 -24.51 -26.76 -16.26
C SER A 76 -23.48 -26.91 -17.38
N LEU A 77 -23.69 -27.85 -18.31
CA LEU A 77 -22.86 -28.00 -19.51
C LEU A 77 -22.91 -26.75 -20.40
N ARG A 78 -24.10 -26.18 -20.63
CA ARG A 78 -24.26 -24.94 -21.42
C ARG A 78 -23.56 -23.73 -20.78
N ARG A 79 -23.39 -23.71 -19.46
CA ARG A 79 -22.60 -22.69 -18.73
C ARG A 79 -21.10 -22.97 -18.81
N ALA A 80 -20.68 -24.23 -18.68
CA ALA A 80 -19.30 -24.65 -18.89
C ALA A 80 -18.79 -24.31 -20.29
N CYS A 81 -19.64 -24.38 -21.33
CA CYS A 81 -19.32 -23.91 -22.68
C CYS A 81 -19.09 -22.39 -22.82
N CYS A 82 -19.44 -21.60 -21.80
CA CYS A 82 -19.29 -20.14 -21.81
C CYS A 82 -18.13 -19.69 -20.91
N HIS A 83 -18.07 -20.16 -19.66
CA HIS A 83 -16.94 -19.95 -18.75
C HIS A 83 -17.00 -20.95 -17.57
N PRO A 84 -15.87 -21.59 -17.16
CA PRO A 84 -15.88 -22.55 -16.05
C PRO A 84 -16.47 -22.01 -14.74
N GLN A 85 -16.14 -20.76 -14.38
CA GLN A 85 -16.63 -20.10 -13.15
C GLN A 85 -18.16 -19.91 -13.09
N MET A 86 -18.89 -20.06 -14.21
CA MET A 86 -20.36 -19.91 -14.22
C MET A 86 -21.09 -21.11 -13.59
N VAL A 87 -20.41 -22.25 -13.38
CA VAL A 87 -21.00 -23.45 -12.78
C VAL A 87 -20.98 -23.36 -11.25
N ARG A 88 -21.99 -22.68 -10.68
CA ARG A 88 -22.12 -22.43 -9.22
C ARG A 88 -22.52 -23.63 -8.35
N ARG A 89 -22.64 -24.86 -8.88
CA ARG A 89 -23.00 -26.07 -8.10
C ARG A 89 -22.20 -27.28 -8.57
N GLY A 90 -21.48 -27.90 -7.64
CA GLY A 90 -20.83 -29.22 -7.81
C GLY A 90 -19.75 -29.24 -8.90
N GLY A 91 -18.51 -28.85 -8.56
CA GLY A 91 -17.43 -28.76 -9.54
C GLY A 91 -16.05 -28.65 -8.90
N TYR A 92 -15.58 -29.73 -8.26
CA TYR A 92 -14.26 -29.79 -7.62
C TYR A 92 -13.12 -29.35 -8.57
N ILE A 93 -12.61 -28.13 -8.39
CA ILE A 93 -11.20 -27.69 -8.54
C ILE A 93 -11.19 -26.13 -8.49
N PRO A 94 -10.80 -25.50 -7.37
CA PRO A 94 -10.46 -24.09 -7.33
C PRO A 94 -8.99 -23.87 -7.76
N VAL A 95 -8.64 -24.35 -8.96
CA VAL A 95 -7.50 -23.77 -9.67
C VAL A 95 -7.97 -22.40 -10.09
N ASN A 96 -7.60 -21.39 -9.30
CA ASN A 96 -7.79 -20.00 -9.68
C ASN A 96 -7.08 -19.81 -11.01
N HIS A 97 -7.82 -19.45 -12.06
CA HIS A 97 -7.27 -18.94 -13.31
C HIS A 97 -6.66 -17.55 -13.04
N LYS A 98 -5.55 -17.54 -12.32
CA LYS A 98 -4.62 -16.41 -12.26
C LYS A 98 -4.16 -16.16 -13.69
N LYS A 99 -4.13 -14.90 -14.10
CA LYS A 99 -3.62 -14.42 -15.40
C LYS A 99 -2.46 -15.29 -15.85
N SER A 100 -2.67 -16.05 -16.93
CA SER A 100 -1.59 -16.84 -17.53
C SER A 100 -0.48 -15.89 -17.96
N LEU A 101 0.75 -16.29 -17.67
CA LEU A 101 1.95 -15.47 -17.86
C LEU A 101 2.82 -16.11 -18.93
N THR A 102 3.58 -15.27 -19.63
CA THR A 102 4.71 -15.74 -20.43
C THR A 102 5.75 -16.39 -19.51
N MET A 103 6.56 -17.31 -20.05
CA MET A 103 7.59 -18.00 -19.26
C MET A 103 8.56 -17.03 -18.55
N PRO A 104 9.08 -15.96 -19.18
CA PRO A 104 9.97 -15.01 -18.49
C PRO A 104 9.29 -14.28 -17.33
N GLN A 105 8.07 -13.75 -17.54
CA GLN A 105 7.31 -13.04 -16.50
C GLN A 105 6.97 -13.96 -15.31
N LEU A 106 6.70 -15.24 -15.56
CA LEU A 106 6.48 -16.19 -14.48
C LEU A 106 7.76 -16.52 -13.71
N LEU A 107 8.88 -16.73 -14.42
CA LEU A 107 10.17 -17.02 -13.78
C LEU A 107 10.67 -15.83 -12.95
N GLU A 108 10.47 -14.59 -13.41
CA GLU A 108 10.72 -13.38 -12.62
C GLU A 108 9.85 -13.37 -11.34
N LYS A 109 8.53 -13.52 -11.48
CA LYS A 109 7.57 -13.53 -10.37
C LYS A 109 7.90 -14.62 -9.33
N LEU A 110 8.23 -15.83 -9.77
CA LEU A 110 8.65 -16.93 -8.89
C LEU A 110 10.02 -16.65 -8.25
N THR A 111 10.94 -15.99 -8.95
CA THR A 111 12.24 -15.57 -8.38
C THR A 111 12.06 -14.49 -7.31
N VAL A 112 11.15 -13.53 -7.51
CA VAL A 112 10.79 -12.53 -6.50
C VAL A 112 10.13 -13.18 -5.28
N GLN A 113 9.22 -14.14 -5.48
CA GLN A 113 8.64 -14.91 -4.37
C GLN A 113 9.70 -15.73 -3.62
N ALA A 114 10.58 -16.45 -4.31
CA ALA A 114 11.63 -17.25 -3.69
C ALA A 114 12.68 -16.37 -2.96
N LYS A 115 12.97 -15.16 -3.44
CA LYS A 115 13.76 -14.15 -2.72
C LYS A 115 13.05 -13.67 -1.44
N LEU A 116 11.72 -13.54 -1.45
CA LEU A 116 10.94 -13.17 -0.26
C LEU A 116 10.90 -14.32 0.77
N GLU A 117 10.70 -15.57 0.33
CA GLU A 117 10.82 -16.77 1.18
C GLU A 117 12.23 -16.89 1.79
N ALA A 118 13.28 -16.60 1.02
CA ALA A 118 14.65 -16.55 1.53
C ALA A 118 14.86 -15.44 2.57
N ARG A 119 14.34 -14.21 2.34
CA ARG A 119 14.40 -13.13 3.35
C ARG A 119 13.68 -13.53 4.65
N GLU A 120 12.51 -14.15 4.55
CA GLU A 120 11.76 -14.61 5.73
C GLU A 120 12.49 -15.73 6.48
N GLY A 121 13.13 -16.66 5.77
CA GLY A 121 14.02 -17.66 6.37
C GLY A 121 15.20 -17.02 7.12
N LEU A 122 15.89 -16.05 6.51
CA LEU A 122 16.96 -15.30 7.16
C LEU A 122 16.48 -14.53 8.39
N ARG A 123 15.31 -13.87 8.29
CA ARG A 123 14.69 -13.13 9.40
C ARG A 123 14.42 -14.05 10.60
N LYS A 124 13.90 -15.26 10.37
CA LYS A 124 13.73 -16.27 11.43
C LYS A 124 15.07 -16.72 12.01
N SER A 125 16.06 -17.08 11.19
CA SER A 125 17.38 -17.52 11.68
C SER A 125 18.09 -16.46 12.52
N ILE A 126 18.02 -15.18 12.14
CA ILE A 126 18.58 -14.06 12.93
C ILE A 126 17.76 -13.82 14.21
N LEU A 127 16.43 -13.95 14.17
CA LEU A 127 15.56 -13.84 15.36
C LEU A 127 15.96 -14.88 16.40
N SER A 128 16.10 -16.15 16.00
CA SER A 128 16.48 -17.23 16.91
C SER A 128 17.90 -17.07 17.46
N LEU A 129 18.87 -16.57 16.66
CA LEU A 129 20.21 -16.23 17.15
C LEU A 129 20.19 -15.11 18.21
N ASN A 130 19.50 -14.01 17.93
CA ASN A 130 19.35 -12.92 18.90
C ASN A 130 18.61 -13.39 20.18
N GLY A 131 17.63 -14.28 20.04
CA GLY A 131 16.95 -14.93 21.16
C GLY A 131 17.87 -15.79 22.02
N LEU A 132 18.70 -16.64 21.40
CA LEU A 132 19.71 -17.46 22.07
C LEU A 132 20.76 -16.60 22.79
N ALA A 133 21.26 -15.56 22.14
CA ALA A 133 22.22 -14.64 22.75
C ALA A 133 21.63 -13.93 23.99
N GLY A 134 20.36 -13.52 23.93
CA GLY A 134 19.62 -13.00 25.09
C GLY A 134 19.47 -14.00 26.23
N LEU A 135 19.28 -15.29 25.93
CA LEU A 135 19.21 -16.36 26.94
C LEU A 135 20.57 -16.69 27.54
N TYR A 136 21.64 -16.71 26.74
CA TYR A 136 23.01 -16.87 27.25
C TYR A 136 23.44 -15.68 28.13
N ILE A 137 23.00 -14.44 27.83
CA ILE A 137 23.14 -13.28 28.73
C ILE A 137 22.46 -13.54 30.08
N LEU A 138 21.22 -14.05 30.10
CA LEU A 138 20.52 -14.34 31.35
C LEU A 138 21.17 -15.46 32.17
N LYS A 139 21.86 -16.38 31.50
CA LYS A 139 22.65 -17.45 32.13
C LYS A 139 24.07 -17.01 32.53
N LEU A 140 24.45 -15.75 32.26
CA LEU A 140 25.82 -15.22 32.44
C LEU A 140 26.89 -15.97 31.59
N GLU A 141 26.48 -16.68 30.53
CA GLU A 141 27.36 -17.37 29.58
C GLU A 141 27.86 -16.39 28.48
N TRP A 142 28.54 -15.33 28.91
CA TRP A 142 28.95 -14.18 28.07
C TRP A 142 29.62 -14.58 26.75
N ARG A 143 30.51 -15.58 26.79
CA ARG A 143 31.20 -16.12 25.61
C ARG A 143 30.23 -16.63 24.55
N LYS A 144 29.22 -17.43 24.93
CA LYS A 144 28.23 -17.95 23.97
C LYS A 144 27.31 -16.84 23.47
N ALA A 145 26.94 -15.88 24.31
CA ALA A 145 26.16 -14.72 23.89
C ALA A 145 26.90 -13.93 22.78
N ARG A 146 28.19 -13.65 23.01
CA ARG A 146 29.09 -13.04 22.02
C ARG A 146 29.17 -13.86 20.74
N GLU A 147 29.57 -15.13 20.83
CA GLU A 147 29.71 -16.05 19.67
C GLU A 147 28.42 -16.13 18.84
N THR A 148 27.25 -16.07 19.49
CA THR A 148 25.94 -16.10 18.83
C THR A 148 25.61 -14.79 18.12
N TYR A 149 25.95 -13.63 18.70
CA TYR A 149 25.84 -12.34 18.02
C TYR A 149 26.85 -12.20 16.87
N GLU A 150 28.07 -12.71 17.03
CA GLU A 150 29.06 -12.78 15.93
C GLU A 150 28.59 -13.70 14.80
N GLN A 151 27.96 -14.84 15.12
CA GLN A 151 27.31 -15.71 14.13
C GLN A 151 26.21 -14.95 13.36
N ALA A 152 25.39 -14.13 14.03
CA ALA A 152 24.38 -13.31 13.37
C ALA A 152 25.01 -12.25 12.44
N ILE A 153 26.07 -11.55 12.89
CA ILE A 153 26.83 -10.56 12.10
C ILE A 153 27.42 -11.21 10.85
N SER A 154 28.06 -12.38 10.98
CA SER A 154 28.63 -13.12 9.86
C SER A 154 27.54 -13.53 8.86
N MET A 155 26.45 -14.10 9.36
CA MET A 155 25.37 -14.62 8.53
C MET A 155 24.68 -13.53 7.71
N TRP A 156 24.37 -12.36 8.28
CA TRP A 156 23.74 -11.29 7.47
C TRP A 156 24.69 -10.66 6.45
N ARG A 157 26.02 -10.74 6.64
CA ARG A 157 27.01 -10.27 5.65
C ARG A 157 26.99 -11.20 4.43
N GLU A 158 27.15 -12.49 4.67
CA GLU A 158 27.13 -13.54 3.64
C GLU A 158 25.85 -13.49 2.78
N TYR A 159 24.68 -13.26 3.41
CA TYR A 159 23.42 -13.17 2.68
C TYR A 159 23.15 -11.80 2.03
N LYS A 160 23.77 -10.71 2.51
CA LYS A 160 23.74 -9.40 1.81
C LYS A 160 24.40 -9.50 0.43
N GLU A 161 25.53 -10.21 0.33
CA GLU A 161 26.23 -10.48 -0.93
C GLU A 161 25.37 -11.33 -1.89
N LYS A 162 24.47 -12.17 -1.34
CA LYS A 162 23.51 -13.01 -2.07
C LYS A 162 22.17 -12.32 -2.38
N GLU A 163 22.13 -10.98 -2.32
CA GLU A 163 20.95 -10.12 -2.52
C GLU A 163 19.82 -10.28 -1.47
N VAL A 164 20.05 -10.92 -0.33
CA VAL A 164 19.05 -11.16 0.73
C VAL A 164 19.39 -10.32 1.97
N GLU A 165 18.86 -9.11 2.02
CA GLU A 165 19.04 -8.20 3.17
C GLU A 165 18.19 -8.61 4.39
N CYS A 166 18.83 -8.66 5.56
CA CYS A 166 18.24 -8.81 6.90
C CYS A 166 17.72 -7.48 7.47
N ASP A 167 16.61 -7.55 8.21
CA ASP A 167 15.88 -6.42 8.78
C ASP A 167 16.75 -5.47 9.61
N ARG A 168 16.55 -4.15 9.43
CA ARG A 168 17.29 -3.10 10.16
C ARG A 168 17.15 -3.25 11.68
N LEU A 169 15.95 -3.50 12.19
CA LEU A 169 15.70 -3.66 13.62
C LEU A 169 16.45 -4.85 14.24
N GLN A 170 16.58 -5.97 13.51
CA GLN A 170 17.35 -7.13 13.97
C GLN A 170 18.85 -6.84 14.02
N ARG A 171 19.37 -6.12 13.02
CA ARG A 171 20.77 -5.68 12.97
C ARG A 171 21.09 -4.67 14.08
N ILE A 172 20.19 -3.70 14.32
CA ILE A 172 20.31 -2.75 15.44
C ILE A 172 20.35 -3.49 16.78
N HIS A 173 19.44 -4.45 17.01
CA HIS A 173 19.44 -5.29 18.21
C HIS A 173 20.80 -5.96 18.46
N THR A 174 21.35 -6.63 17.45
CA THR A 174 22.63 -7.35 17.58
C THR A 174 23.80 -6.39 17.84
N LEU A 175 23.88 -5.27 17.11
CA LEU A 175 24.97 -4.30 17.26
C LEU A 175 24.94 -3.61 18.63
N GLU A 176 23.77 -3.18 19.09
CA GLU A 176 23.60 -2.49 20.39
C GLU A 176 23.89 -3.42 21.57
N ASN A 177 23.44 -4.67 21.52
CA ASN A 177 23.67 -5.62 22.61
C ASN A 177 25.10 -6.18 22.62
N LEU A 178 25.77 -6.25 21.46
CA LEU A 178 27.21 -6.56 21.41
C LEU A 178 28.07 -5.37 21.89
N ALA A 179 27.69 -4.13 21.57
CA ALA A 179 28.33 -2.93 22.13
C ALA A 179 28.21 -2.91 23.65
N TRP A 180 27.01 -3.19 24.19
CA TRP A 180 26.80 -3.28 25.63
C TRP A 180 27.66 -4.36 26.30
N LEU A 181 27.87 -5.53 25.68
CA LEU A 181 28.74 -6.59 26.22
C LEU A 181 30.20 -6.13 26.36
N LEU A 182 30.71 -5.34 25.40
CA LEU A 182 32.03 -4.71 25.48
C LEU A 182 32.07 -3.61 26.56
N GLU A 183 31.07 -2.70 26.56
CA GLU A 183 31.00 -1.57 27.50
C GLU A 183 30.91 -2.00 28.97
N GLN A 184 30.35 -3.17 29.28
CA GLN A 184 30.30 -3.73 30.64
C GLN A 184 31.51 -4.62 30.98
N GLY A 185 32.48 -4.78 30.08
CA GLY A 185 33.64 -5.66 30.29
C GLY A 185 33.28 -7.15 30.37
N HIS A 186 32.15 -7.57 29.80
CA HIS A 186 31.77 -8.98 29.68
C HIS A 186 32.43 -9.68 28.47
N CYS A 187 33.20 -8.91 27.69
CA CYS A 187 34.01 -9.33 26.55
C CYS A 187 35.19 -8.35 26.41
N THR A 188 36.38 -8.82 26.00
CA THR A 188 37.46 -7.93 25.55
C THR A 188 37.45 -7.77 24.02
N PRO A 189 37.90 -6.62 23.47
CA PRO A 189 38.07 -6.45 22.01
C PRO A 189 38.92 -7.53 21.33
N GLU A 190 39.79 -8.21 22.08
CA GLU A 190 40.69 -9.26 21.61
C GLU A 190 39.97 -10.58 21.34
N GLU A 191 38.91 -10.88 22.10
CA GLU A 191 38.11 -12.11 21.99
C GLU A 191 37.22 -12.18 20.73
N LEU A 192 36.87 -11.02 20.16
CA LEU A 192 36.03 -10.88 18.97
C LEU A 192 36.80 -11.20 17.68
N SER A 193 36.10 -11.51 16.61
CA SER A 193 36.64 -11.66 15.26
C SER A 193 37.30 -10.38 14.71
N GLU A 194 38.26 -10.52 13.80
CA GLU A 194 38.92 -9.37 13.15
C GLU A 194 37.97 -8.54 12.29
N GLY A 195 38.05 -7.22 12.46
CA GLY A 195 37.25 -6.24 11.72
C GLY A 195 36.55 -5.20 12.61
N PRO A 196 35.69 -4.36 12.01
CA PRO A 196 35.10 -3.17 12.63
C PRO A 196 33.91 -3.51 13.55
N TRP A 197 34.03 -4.59 14.30
CA TRP A 197 33.08 -5.08 15.31
C TRP A 197 33.75 -5.19 16.69
N ARG A 198 35.10 -5.18 16.76
CA ARG A 198 35.89 -5.22 18.00
C ARG A 198 35.73 -4.00 18.90
N ASN A 199 35.20 -2.88 18.38
CA ASN A 199 35.08 -1.61 19.09
C ASN A 199 33.61 -1.22 19.28
N ALA A 200 33.19 -1.01 20.54
CA ALA A 200 31.84 -0.58 20.90
C ALA A 200 31.41 0.71 20.19
N ALA A 201 32.31 1.69 20.02
CA ALA A 201 32.00 2.94 19.33
C ALA A 201 31.55 2.69 17.87
N THR A 202 32.28 1.85 17.14
CA THR A 202 31.94 1.51 15.74
C THR A 202 30.69 0.62 15.61
N LEU A 203 30.29 -0.08 16.68
CA LEU A 203 29.02 -0.79 16.74
C LEU A 203 27.86 0.19 16.96
N ARG A 204 27.99 1.12 17.91
CA ARG A 204 27.01 2.19 18.20
C ARG A 204 26.81 3.13 17.01
N GLU A 205 27.89 3.49 16.32
CA GLU A 205 27.88 4.31 15.10
C GLU A 205 27.00 3.68 14.01
N LYS A 206 27.28 2.42 13.63
CA LYS A 206 26.49 1.67 12.64
C LYS A 206 25.05 1.40 13.08
N ALA A 207 24.81 1.24 14.38
CA ALA A 207 23.45 1.20 14.91
C ALA A 207 22.75 2.56 14.75
N GLY A 208 23.47 3.68 14.93
CA GLY A 208 23.04 5.04 14.61
C GLY A 208 22.68 5.25 13.13
N GLU A 209 23.54 4.80 12.21
CA GLU A 209 23.24 4.80 10.76
C GLU A 209 21.93 4.06 10.46
N LEU A 210 21.76 2.87 11.04
CA LEU A 210 20.57 2.04 10.82
C LEU A 210 19.31 2.63 11.47
N ARG A 211 19.43 3.33 12.61
CA ARG A 211 18.36 4.13 13.21
C ARG A 211 17.92 5.25 12.26
N ALA A 212 18.86 6.04 11.75
CA ALA A 212 18.58 7.12 10.80
C ALA A 212 17.94 6.59 9.50
N GLN A 213 18.43 5.47 8.96
CA GLN A 213 17.81 4.82 7.79
C GLN A 213 16.40 4.25 8.06
N PHE A 214 16.08 3.89 9.30
CA PHE A 214 14.75 3.40 9.69
C PHE A 214 13.74 4.55 9.88
N LEU A 215 14.17 5.65 10.50
CA LEU A 215 13.34 6.83 10.79
C LEU A 215 13.22 7.79 9.60
N GLY A 216 14.23 7.89 8.73
CA GLY A 216 14.31 8.92 7.68
C GLY A 216 13.09 9.02 6.75
N LYS A 217 12.33 7.91 6.57
CA LYS A 217 11.06 7.95 5.83
C LYS A 217 9.97 8.73 6.57
N THR A 218 9.77 8.49 7.87
CA THR A 218 8.76 9.25 8.64
C THR A 218 9.25 10.66 8.94
N GLU A 219 10.56 10.88 9.11
CA GLU A 219 11.13 12.23 9.20
C GLU A 219 10.88 13.05 7.93
N SER A 220 11.06 12.46 6.75
CA SER A 220 10.71 13.08 5.47
C SER A 220 9.21 13.36 5.34
N MET A 221 8.34 12.45 5.80
CA MET A 221 6.87 12.68 5.84
C MET A 221 6.50 13.84 6.77
N VAL A 222 7.04 13.86 8.00
CA VAL A 222 6.83 14.93 8.99
C VAL A 222 7.34 16.28 8.46
N HIS A 223 8.55 16.32 7.90
CA HIS A 223 9.14 17.51 7.29
C HIS A 223 8.25 18.04 6.14
N THR A 224 7.81 17.15 5.25
CA THR A 224 6.92 17.51 4.12
C THR A 224 5.58 18.05 4.59
N ALA A 225 5.00 17.47 5.65
CA ALA A 225 3.75 17.94 6.23
C ALA A 225 3.91 19.29 6.93
N ALA A 226 4.96 19.46 7.73
CA ALA A 226 5.26 20.74 8.41
C ALA A 226 5.53 21.87 7.40
N LEU A 227 6.22 21.60 6.28
CA LEU A 227 6.39 22.56 5.18
C LEU A 227 5.04 22.97 4.55
N ALA A 228 4.09 22.04 4.41
CA ALA A 228 2.75 22.37 3.91
C ALA A 228 1.99 23.28 4.89
N VAL A 229 2.04 22.98 6.20
CA VAL A 229 1.45 23.82 7.25
C VAL A 229 2.06 25.22 7.26
N MET A 230 3.40 25.32 7.24
CA MET A 230 4.13 26.60 7.20
C MET A 230 3.91 27.39 5.89
N THR A 231 3.55 26.72 4.80
CA THR A 231 3.16 27.39 3.54
C THR A 231 1.75 27.96 3.62
N CYS A 232 0.80 27.23 4.24
CA CYS A 232 -0.53 27.76 4.52
C CYS A 232 -0.50 28.97 5.48
N LYS A 233 0.34 28.91 6.54
CA LYS A 233 0.55 30.03 7.49
C LYS A 233 1.19 31.27 6.85
N ARG A 234 2.02 31.11 5.82
CA ARG A 234 2.54 32.25 5.03
C ARG A 234 1.44 32.86 4.15
N ALA A 235 0.65 32.03 3.47
CA ALA A 235 -0.45 32.49 2.62
C ALA A 235 -1.54 33.29 3.38
N THR A 236 -1.84 32.95 4.65
CA THR A 236 -2.75 33.76 5.48
C THR A 236 -2.15 35.10 5.87
N ARG A 237 -0.89 35.13 6.34
CA ARG A 237 -0.17 36.38 6.66
C ARG A 237 -0.15 37.35 5.48
N ASP A 238 0.15 36.85 4.29
CA ASP A 238 0.30 37.67 3.09
C ASP A 238 -1.08 38.12 2.56
N SER A 239 -2.14 37.32 2.75
CA SER A 239 -3.54 37.73 2.53
C SER A 239 -3.97 38.87 3.47
N CYS A 240 -3.60 38.81 4.76
CA CYS A 240 -3.91 39.86 5.73
C CYS A 240 -3.22 41.20 5.43
N ARG A 241 -2.05 41.21 4.78
CA ARG A 241 -1.35 42.45 4.38
C ARG A 241 -2.03 43.21 3.23
N GLY A 242 -2.99 42.60 2.52
CA GLY A 242 -3.65 43.17 1.35
C GLY A 242 -5.01 43.83 1.59
N GLY A 243 -5.33 44.24 2.82
CA GLY A 243 -6.68 44.66 3.23
C GLY A 243 -6.76 45.96 4.06
N VAL A 244 -7.34 47.00 3.45
CA VAL A 244 -7.97 48.19 4.07
C VAL A 244 -7.09 49.03 5.01
N ALA A 245 -6.53 50.11 4.46
CA ALA A 245 -6.33 51.34 5.24
C ALA A 245 -7.71 52.02 5.44
N VAL A 246 -8.10 52.27 6.69
CA VAL A 246 -9.36 52.97 7.03
C VAL A 246 -9.11 54.48 7.06
N SER A 247 -9.41 55.17 5.95
CA SER A 247 -9.31 56.63 5.86
C SER A 247 -10.63 57.32 6.22
N SER A 248 -10.66 58.05 7.34
CA SER A 248 -11.82 58.79 7.83
C SER A 248 -11.75 60.29 7.49
N SER A 249 -12.60 60.74 6.56
CA SER A 249 -12.99 62.16 6.32
C SER A 249 -14.12 62.16 5.26
N SER A 250 -15.33 62.67 5.49
CA SER A 250 -15.77 64.04 5.81
C SER A 250 -15.78 65.03 4.62
N SER A 251 -16.74 64.82 3.72
CA SER A 251 -17.51 65.83 2.96
C SER A 251 -16.91 67.21 2.61
N GLY A 252 -16.83 67.51 1.31
CA GLY A 252 -17.20 68.82 0.76
C GLY A 252 -16.10 69.61 0.03
N GLY A 253 -16.49 70.37 -1.01
CA GLY A 253 -15.62 71.40 -1.63
C GLY A 253 -15.54 71.34 -3.16
N ARG A 254 -15.82 72.47 -3.84
CA ARG A 254 -15.81 72.61 -5.31
C ARG A 254 -14.44 73.06 -5.85
N GLY A 255 -13.93 72.38 -6.88
CA GLY A 255 -13.54 73.01 -8.16
C GLY A 255 -12.11 73.55 -8.42
N ARG A 256 -11.82 73.67 -9.73
CA ARG A 256 -10.72 74.36 -10.46
C ARG A 256 -9.30 73.73 -10.54
N ASP A 257 -8.98 73.33 -11.78
CA ASP A 257 -7.91 73.85 -12.66
C ASP A 257 -6.47 74.10 -12.16
N THR A 258 -5.51 73.35 -12.70
CA THR A 258 -4.28 73.80 -13.44
C THR A 258 -3.49 72.55 -13.89
N SER A 259 -3.24 72.29 -15.18
CA SER A 259 -2.06 72.71 -16.01
C SER A 259 -0.68 72.34 -15.41
N ARG A 260 0.31 71.79 -16.14
CA ARG A 260 0.46 71.53 -17.60
C ARG A 260 1.67 70.59 -17.89
N GLN A 261 1.68 70.01 -19.10
CA GLN A 261 2.80 69.73 -20.05
C GLN A 261 4.27 70.06 -19.66
N ASP A 262 5.35 69.42 -20.16
CA ASP A 262 5.64 68.18 -20.95
C ASP A 262 7.14 67.80 -20.63
N ASN A 263 8.09 67.18 -21.38
CA ASN A 263 8.23 66.60 -22.74
C ASN A 263 9.52 65.72 -22.86
N THR A 264 9.74 65.03 -24.00
CA THR A 264 11.04 64.49 -24.56
C THR A 264 11.82 63.42 -23.76
N ALA A 265 12.64 62.51 -24.32
CA ALA A 265 12.94 61.96 -25.67
C ALA A 265 13.72 60.61 -25.45
N LEU A 266 13.69 59.54 -26.28
CA LEU A 266 14.20 59.32 -27.66
C LEU A 266 15.73 59.65 -27.79
N GLN A 267 16.64 58.86 -28.41
CA GLN A 267 16.53 57.64 -29.26
C GLN A 267 17.92 56.96 -29.48
N ASP A 268 17.95 55.67 -29.91
CA ASP A 268 18.80 55.00 -30.96
C ASP A 268 20.36 55.12 -31.02
N SER A 269 21.16 54.26 -31.71
CA SER A 269 21.08 52.84 -32.18
C SER A 269 22.40 52.38 -32.89
N THR A 270 22.58 51.08 -33.20
CA THR A 270 23.55 50.47 -34.21
C THR A 270 25.08 50.66 -33.99
N ALA A 271 26.08 50.01 -34.63
CA ALA A 271 26.37 48.72 -35.34
C ALA A 271 27.89 48.74 -35.76
N SER A 272 28.64 47.70 -36.22
CA SER A 272 28.71 46.21 -36.15
C SER A 272 30.06 45.74 -36.81
N THR A 273 30.23 44.45 -37.18
CA THR A 273 31.28 43.89 -38.12
C THR A 273 32.73 43.72 -37.55
N ALA A 274 33.65 42.83 -37.99
CA ALA A 274 33.65 41.38 -38.37
C ALA A 274 35.12 40.83 -38.53
N LEU A 275 35.27 39.53 -38.86
CA LEU A 275 36.43 38.83 -39.51
C LEU A 275 37.71 38.39 -38.72
N GLN A 276 37.79 37.07 -38.44
CA GLN A 276 38.68 36.02 -39.02
C GLN A 276 40.24 35.92 -38.86
N ASP A 277 40.70 34.66 -39.04
CA ASP A 277 42.04 34.12 -39.43
C ASP A 277 43.21 34.09 -38.39
N THR A 278 44.23 33.18 -38.43
CA THR A 278 44.42 31.76 -38.88
C THR A 278 45.72 31.16 -38.26
N ALA A 279 45.87 29.81 -38.28
CA ALA A 279 47.14 29.03 -38.36
C ALA A 279 48.17 29.05 -37.18
N ASN A 280 49.15 28.13 -37.04
CA ASN A 280 49.29 26.67 -37.32
C ASN A 280 50.65 26.16 -36.69
N GLN A 281 51.02 24.86 -36.87
CA GLN A 281 52.37 24.23 -36.60
C GLN A 281 52.74 23.96 -35.11
N ASP A 282 53.70 23.11 -34.69
CA ASP A 282 54.37 21.84 -35.13
C ASP A 282 55.35 21.43 -33.98
N SER A 283 55.95 20.22 -33.80
CA SER A 283 55.73 18.81 -34.20
C SER A 283 56.72 17.88 -33.40
N THR A 284 56.64 16.53 -33.50
CA THR A 284 57.57 15.50 -32.91
C THR A 284 57.63 15.38 -31.37
N GLY A 285 58.12 14.31 -30.69
CA GLY A 285 58.63 12.97 -31.06
C GLY A 285 59.79 12.52 -30.12
N ASP A 286 60.12 11.25 -29.84
CA ASP A 286 59.45 9.94 -30.07
C ASP A 286 60.16 8.78 -29.27
N SER A 287 59.52 7.59 -29.20
CA SER A 287 60.11 6.23 -29.07
C SER A 287 60.46 5.57 -27.70
N SER A 288 60.35 4.22 -27.72
CA SER A 288 61.10 3.17 -26.97
C SER A 288 60.61 2.57 -25.63
N GLN A 289 60.60 1.22 -25.58
CA GLN A 289 60.63 0.33 -24.40
C GLN A 289 62.03 -0.34 -24.36
N PRO A 290 62.51 -0.99 -23.26
CA PRO A 290 62.14 -2.40 -23.00
C PRO A 290 62.19 -2.94 -21.54
N ALA A 291 61.32 -3.94 -21.28
CA ALA A 291 61.54 -5.21 -20.56
C ALA A 291 62.25 -5.33 -19.18
N ASN A 292 61.50 -5.90 -18.22
CA ASN A 292 61.75 -7.18 -17.49
C ASN A 292 62.02 -7.22 -15.95
N GLN A 293 61.55 -8.32 -15.34
CA GLN A 293 61.89 -8.97 -14.04
C GLN A 293 61.42 -8.40 -12.67
N ASP A 294 60.54 -9.21 -12.05
CA ASP A 294 60.45 -9.67 -10.64
C ASP A 294 60.71 -8.72 -9.44
N ALA A 295 59.68 -8.49 -8.61
CA ALA A 295 59.65 -8.95 -7.19
C ALA A 295 58.36 -8.58 -6.39
N THR A 296 57.92 -9.51 -5.54
CA THR A 296 57.20 -9.37 -4.24
C THR A 296 56.29 -8.16 -3.92
N CYS A 297 55.00 -8.45 -3.78
CA CYS A 297 54.15 -8.17 -2.60
C CYS A 297 54.37 -6.87 -1.77
N GLN A 298 53.46 -5.90 -1.93
CA GLN A 298 52.69 -5.29 -0.82
C GLN A 298 51.56 -4.41 -1.38
N GLU A 299 50.32 -4.58 -0.89
CA GLU A 299 49.26 -3.60 -1.14
C GLU A 299 49.47 -2.39 -0.23
N ARG A 300 49.43 -1.19 -0.82
CA ARG A 300 49.29 0.07 -0.07
C ARG A 300 48.24 0.94 -0.73
N GLU A 301 47.40 1.51 0.11
CA GLU A 301 46.48 2.58 -0.24
C GLU A 301 47.26 3.77 -0.81
N PHE A 302 46.80 4.34 -1.92
CA PHE A 302 47.03 5.76 -2.19
C PHE A 302 45.82 6.40 -2.86
N THR A 303 45.56 7.63 -2.45
CA THR A 303 44.48 8.49 -2.92
C THR A 303 44.68 8.93 -4.37
N ASN A 304 43.59 9.37 -5.02
CA ASN A 304 43.69 10.24 -6.20
C ASN A 304 42.60 11.34 -6.13
N PRO A 305 42.90 12.63 -6.39
CA PRO A 305 42.00 13.76 -6.10
C PRO A 305 41.41 14.44 -7.36
N VAL A 306 40.74 15.60 -7.17
CA VAL A 306 40.33 16.59 -8.21
C VAL A 306 39.27 16.07 -9.19
N SER A 307 37.97 16.15 -8.87
CA SER A 307 37.07 17.33 -8.93
C SER A 307 36.70 17.82 -10.34
N MET A 308 35.40 17.90 -10.61
CA MET A 308 34.80 18.71 -11.67
C MET A 308 33.69 19.58 -11.06
N ASP A 309 33.60 20.83 -11.49
CA ASP A 309 32.67 21.81 -10.92
C ASP A 309 31.21 21.52 -11.27
N THR A 310 30.37 21.47 -10.22
CA THR A 310 28.97 21.90 -10.32
C THR A 310 28.77 23.03 -9.33
N THR A 311 28.41 24.21 -9.82
CA THR A 311 28.17 25.40 -9.00
C THR A 311 27.02 25.15 -8.01
N GLY A 312 27.36 24.86 -6.76
CA GLY A 312 26.40 24.54 -5.72
C GLY A 312 25.67 25.78 -5.24
N ASP A 313 24.46 26.01 -5.76
CA ASP A 313 23.48 26.85 -5.07
C ASP A 313 23.08 26.13 -3.78
N SER A 314 23.42 26.71 -2.64
CA SER A 314 23.44 26.00 -1.36
C SER A 314 22.04 25.83 -0.79
N SER A 315 21.37 24.73 -1.14
CA SER A 315 20.09 24.35 -0.55
C SER A 315 20.26 24.14 0.97
N GLU A 316 19.81 25.12 1.76
CA GLU A 316 19.89 25.07 3.22
C GLU A 316 19.24 23.77 3.75
N HIS A 317 20.04 22.88 4.34
CA HIS A 317 19.53 21.75 5.10
C HIS A 317 18.95 22.24 6.43
N ILE A 318 17.78 22.87 6.37
CA ILE A 318 17.01 23.30 7.54
C ILE A 318 16.61 22.05 8.33
N SER A 319 17.35 21.80 9.41
CA SER A 319 17.09 20.73 10.37
C SER A 319 15.63 20.74 10.84
N THR A 320 15.08 19.55 11.10
CA THR A 320 13.72 19.41 11.65
C THR A 320 13.53 20.21 12.94
N ALA A 321 14.58 20.40 13.75
CA ALA A 321 14.55 21.28 14.92
C ALA A 321 14.32 22.76 14.57
N ALA A 322 14.94 23.26 13.50
CA ALA A 322 14.81 24.66 13.05
C ALA A 322 13.44 24.98 12.40
N ILE A 323 12.65 23.95 12.07
CA ILE A 323 11.24 24.09 11.70
C ILE A 323 10.37 24.30 12.96
N TRP A 324 10.75 23.69 14.09
CA TRP A 324 9.99 23.72 15.34
C TRP A 324 10.24 25.00 16.15
N GLU A 325 11.45 25.53 16.10
CA GLU A 325 11.84 26.80 16.74
C GLU A 325 11.08 28.01 16.16
N LYS A 326 10.51 27.89 14.95
CA LYS A 326 9.68 28.90 14.28
C LYS A 326 8.17 28.69 14.47
N ALA A 327 7.77 28.09 15.59
CA ALA A 327 6.36 28.00 16.04
C ALA A 327 5.84 29.36 16.57
N ASP A 328 5.85 30.36 15.70
CA ASP A 328 5.59 31.77 15.99
C ASP A 328 4.12 32.03 16.37
N GLU A 329 3.86 32.57 17.57
CA GLU A 329 2.52 32.90 18.09
C GLU A 329 1.72 33.83 17.15
N THR A 330 2.41 34.66 16.37
CA THR A 330 1.76 35.52 15.37
C THR A 330 1.06 34.72 14.27
N SER A 331 1.40 33.43 14.09
CA SER A 331 0.76 32.52 13.13
C SER A 331 -0.72 32.26 13.46
N ALA A 332 -1.03 31.96 14.72
CA ALA A 332 -2.40 31.70 15.17
C ALA A 332 -3.26 32.96 14.97
N MET A 333 -2.74 34.13 15.38
CA MET A 333 -3.40 35.41 15.13
C MET A 333 -3.66 35.68 13.63
N ASN A 334 -2.82 35.23 12.70
CA ASN A 334 -3.05 35.42 11.26
C ASN A 334 -4.11 34.45 10.70
N LEU A 335 -4.20 33.22 11.22
CA LEU A 335 -5.31 32.31 10.92
C LEU A 335 -6.63 32.89 11.42
N VAL A 336 -6.66 33.36 12.68
CA VAL A 336 -7.84 34.00 13.29
C VAL A 336 -8.23 35.29 12.57
N ARG A 337 -7.28 36.14 12.17
CA ARG A 337 -7.54 37.33 11.33
C ARG A 337 -8.10 36.96 9.96
N THR A 338 -7.64 35.87 9.35
CA THR A 338 -8.15 35.40 8.05
C THR A 338 -9.59 34.88 8.17
N TRP A 339 -9.91 34.20 9.27
CA TRP A 339 -11.28 33.84 9.63
C TRP A 339 -12.15 35.11 9.84
N ILE A 340 -11.74 36.01 10.72
CA ILE A 340 -12.49 37.24 11.04
C ILE A 340 -12.70 38.09 9.77
N GLY A 341 -11.71 38.19 8.89
CA GLY A 341 -11.84 38.89 7.61
C GLY A 341 -12.84 38.23 6.63
N LEU A 342 -12.98 36.90 6.66
CA LEU A 342 -14.02 36.18 5.91
C LEU A 342 -15.42 36.50 6.46
N VAL A 343 -15.55 36.64 7.78
CA VAL A 343 -16.85 36.79 8.45
C VAL A 343 -17.32 38.25 8.57
N GLN A 344 -16.42 39.22 8.77
CA GLN A 344 -16.74 40.65 8.73
C GLN A 344 -17.29 41.08 7.35
N GLN A 345 -16.88 40.41 6.27
CA GLN A 345 -17.46 40.63 4.95
C GLN A 345 -18.90 40.07 4.85
N LEU A 346 -19.21 38.94 5.51
CA LEU A 346 -20.59 38.44 5.62
C LEU A 346 -21.48 39.40 6.41
N SER A 347 -21.00 39.98 7.52
CA SER A 347 -21.79 40.91 8.34
C SER A 347 -22.01 42.26 7.64
N GLY A 348 -21.07 42.71 6.81
CA GLY A 348 -21.26 43.86 5.92
C GLY A 348 -22.36 43.63 4.86
N TRP A 349 -22.32 42.49 4.17
CA TRP A 349 -23.27 42.15 3.10
C TRP A 349 -24.65 41.70 3.63
N ARG A 350 -24.76 41.38 4.93
CA ARG A 350 -26.01 40.99 5.62
C ARG A 350 -27.17 41.97 5.41
N LYS A 351 -26.90 43.25 5.11
CA LYS A 351 -27.91 44.29 4.83
C LYS A 351 -28.62 44.12 3.47
N GLU A 352 -28.07 43.32 2.56
CA GLU A 352 -28.56 43.15 1.18
C GLU A 352 -29.23 41.79 0.94
N TRP A 353 -29.40 40.96 1.98
CA TRP A 353 -29.71 39.53 1.83
C TRP A 353 -31.08 39.12 2.39
N ASP A 354 -31.69 38.16 1.70
CA ASP A 354 -32.91 37.46 2.14
C ASP A 354 -32.70 36.74 3.49
N GLN A 355 -33.52 37.14 4.46
CA GLN A 355 -33.52 36.64 5.84
C GLN A 355 -33.77 35.12 5.94
N THR A 356 -34.48 34.53 4.97
CA THR A 356 -34.75 33.08 4.90
C THR A 356 -33.54 32.25 4.50
N LEU A 357 -32.57 32.86 3.83
CA LEU A 357 -31.33 32.23 3.40
C LEU A 357 -30.23 32.36 4.46
N TRP A 358 -30.24 33.45 5.23
CA TRP A 358 -29.44 33.57 6.44
C TRP A 358 -29.84 32.54 7.50
N SER A 359 -31.14 32.39 7.77
CA SER A 359 -31.64 31.42 8.76
C SER A 359 -31.35 29.96 8.37
N ARG A 360 -31.32 29.64 7.06
CA ARG A 360 -30.86 28.33 6.54
C ARG A 360 -29.37 28.08 6.83
N LEU A 361 -28.49 29.03 6.53
CA LEU A 361 -27.05 28.90 6.81
C LEU A 361 -26.79 28.74 8.31
N MET A 362 -27.41 29.59 9.13
CA MET A 362 -27.30 29.47 10.60
C MET A 362 -27.93 28.18 11.12
N GLY A 363 -28.99 27.66 10.51
CA GLY A 363 -29.55 26.35 10.83
C GLY A 363 -28.54 25.22 10.63
N THR A 364 -27.84 25.20 9.49
CA THR A 364 -26.76 24.23 9.21
C THR A 364 -25.54 24.40 10.14
N ILE A 365 -25.19 25.63 10.51
CA ILE A 365 -24.12 25.88 11.48
C ILE A 365 -24.52 25.37 12.88
N ASN A 366 -25.76 25.65 13.31
CA ASN A 366 -26.27 25.14 14.59
C ASN A 366 -26.32 23.61 14.62
N SER A 367 -26.70 22.91 13.55
CA SER A 367 -26.64 21.44 13.54
C SER A 367 -25.20 20.94 13.70
N HIS A 368 -24.22 21.52 12.98
CA HIS A 368 -22.81 21.12 13.12
C HIS A 368 -22.22 21.34 14.52
N ILE A 369 -22.80 22.26 15.31
CA ILE A 369 -22.40 22.56 16.69
C ILE A 369 -23.13 21.65 17.69
N LEU A 370 -24.44 21.43 17.50
CA LEU A 370 -25.25 20.54 18.34
C LEU A 370 -24.85 19.06 18.17
N ASP A 371 -24.39 18.66 16.98
CA ASP A 371 -23.83 17.33 16.70
C ASP A 371 -22.42 17.12 17.32
N SER A 372 -21.91 18.06 18.13
CA SER A 372 -20.49 18.12 18.53
C SER A 372 -20.28 18.44 20.02
N SER A 373 -20.09 17.39 20.83
CA SER A 373 -19.73 17.50 22.25
C SER A 373 -18.34 18.11 22.54
N GLN A 374 -17.50 18.28 21.52
CA GLN A 374 -16.12 18.81 21.64
C GLN A 374 -16.06 20.34 21.75
N LEU A 375 -17.07 21.04 21.24
CA LEU A 375 -17.17 22.48 21.44
C LEU A 375 -17.74 22.71 22.84
N MET A 376 -16.90 23.15 23.79
CA MET A 376 -17.25 23.38 25.21
C MET A 376 -18.59 24.10 25.42
N LEU A 377 -18.94 25.01 24.50
CA LEU A 377 -20.17 25.78 24.49
C LEU A 377 -21.44 24.95 24.22
N GLY A 378 -21.35 23.70 23.76
CA GLY A 378 -22.51 22.87 23.40
C GLY A 378 -23.42 22.50 24.58
N HIS A 379 -22.92 22.52 25.81
CA HIS A 379 -23.72 22.31 27.03
C HIS A 379 -24.22 23.61 27.69
N GLU A 380 -23.55 24.75 27.47
CA GLU A 380 -23.92 26.03 28.09
C GLU A 380 -24.76 26.92 27.16
N VAL A 381 -24.57 26.82 25.84
CA VAL A 381 -25.33 27.57 24.81
C VAL A 381 -26.63 26.82 24.48
N SER A 382 -27.54 26.82 25.45
CA SER A 382 -28.91 26.28 25.32
C SER A 382 -29.78 27.02 24.28
N GLY A 383 -29.36 28.21 23.84
CA GLY A 383 -30.03 28.99 22.79
C GLY A 383 -29.48 28.74 21.39
N ARG A 384 -30.35 28.78 20.37
CA ARG A 384 -29.90 28.78 18.95
C ARG A 384 -28.98 29.97 18.69
N ILE A 385 -27.80 29.72 18.14
CA ILE A 385 -26.87 30.77 17.74
C ILE A 385 -27.48 31.52 16.56
N THR A 386 -27.82 32.80 16.78
CA THR A 386 -28.48 33.67 15.79
C THR A 386 -27.56 34.78 15.27
N ASP A 387 -26.52 35.13 16.03
CA ASP A 387 -25.55 36.16 15.66
C ASP A 387 -24.24 35.59 15.13
N VAL A 388 -23.56 36.42 14.34
CA VAL A 388 -22.27 36.16 13.70
C VAL A 388 -21.14 36.13 14.73
N SER A 389 -21.15 37.05 15.70
CA SER A 389 -20.04 37.26 16.64
C SER A 389 -19.78 36.05 17.53
N THR A 390 -20.81 35.25 17.83
CA THR A 390 -20.68 33.98 18.56
C THR A 390 -19.94 32.92 17.73
N VAL A 391 -20.17 32.88 16.42
CA VAL A 391 -19.47 31.95 15.51
C VAL A 391 -18.01 32.39 15.32
N ASP A 392 -17.75 33.70 15.28
CA ASP A 392 -16.39 34.25 15.32
C ASP A 392 -15.63 33.85 16.60
N PHE A 393 -16.26 33.96 17.76
CA PHE A 393 -15.66 33.53 19.02
C PHE A 393 -15.34 32.02 19.03
N ILE A 394 -16.29 31.17 18.62
CA ILE A 394 -16.11 29.71 18.51
C ILE A 394 -14.93 29.37 17.58
N ALA A 395 -14.86 30.01 16.42
CA ALA A 395 -13.79 29.78 15.44
C ALA A 395 -12.41 30.27 15.94
N ALA A 396 -12.34 31.44 16.56
CA ALA A 396 -11.11 31.98 17.11
C ALA A 396 -10.58 31.11 18.27
N PHE A 397 -11.48 30.65 19.15
CA PHE A 397 -11.15 29.75 20.24
C PHE A 397 -10.63 28.40 19.73
N HIS A 398 -11.31 27.78 18.75
CA HIS A 398 -10.89 26.50 18.18
C HIS A 398 -9.55 26.60 17.43
N LEU A 399 -9.34 27.65 16.63
CA LEU A 399 -8.07 27.86 15.93
C LEU A 399 -6.88 28.00 16.89
N ASN A 400 -7.07 28.68 18.03
CA ASN A 400 -6.04 28.78 19.07
C ASN A 400 -5.80 27.43 19.75
N LYS A 401 -6.85 26.71 20.18
CA LYS A 401 -6.75 25.38 20.80
C LYS A 401 -6.07 24.35 19.90
N LEU A 402 -6.38 24.37 18.60
CA LEU A 402 -5.75 23.53 17.60
C LEU A 402 -4.25 23.82 17.46
N GLU A 403 -3.82 25.09 17.49
CA GLU A 403 -2.39 25.44 17.45
C GLU A 403 -1.69 25.08 18.78
N GLU A 404 -2.30 25.35 19.94
CA GLU A 404 -1.76 24.95 21.25
C GLU A 404 -1.47 23.44 21.29
N ALA A 405 -2.45 22.61 20.94
CA ALA A 405 -2.31 21.15 20.95
C ALA A 405 -1.31 20.65 19.88
N ARG A 406 -1.22 21.32 18.73
CA ARG A 406 -0.21 21.07 17.70
C ARG A 406 1.21 21.37 18.19
N VAL A 407 1.42 22.53 18.82
CA VAL A 407 2.74 22.94 19.33
C VAL A 407 3.19 22.03 20.46
N GLU A 408 2.29 21.65 21.37
CA GLU A 408 2.61 20.69 22.43
C GLU A 408 2.91 19.30 21.86
N SER A 409 2.19 18.86 20.81
CA SER A 409 2.51 17.61 20.10
C SER A 409 3.92 17.62 19.52
N LEU A 410 4.32 18.69 18.85
CA LEU A 410 5.67 18.81 18.28
C LEU A 410 6.75 18.84 19.39
N ARG A 411 6.50 19.57 20.48
CA ARG A 411 7.38 19.64 21.66
C ARG A 411 7.57 18.28 22.32
N SER A 412 6.48 17.54 22.57
CA SER A 412 6.53 16.20 23.18
C SER A 412 7.28 15.17 22.32
N LEU A 413 7.31 15.36 21.00
CA LEU A 413 8.05 14.52 20.06
C LEU A 413 9.53 14.92 19.91
N GLN A 414 9.93 16.12 20.36
CA GLN A 414 11.32 16.54 20.43
C GLN A 414 12.09 15.81 21.54
N SER A 415 11.44 15.49 22.66
CA SER A 415 11.99 14.60 23.69
C SER A 415 12.20 13.15 23.20
N LEU A 416 11.61 12.75 22.08
CA LEU A 416 11.80 11.44 21.43
C LEU A 416 12.76 11.49 20.22
N LEU A 417 13.70 12.44 20.21
CA LEU A 417 14.82 12.48 19.24
C LEU A 417 16.06 11.67 19.67
N PRO A 418 16.48 11.65 20.96
CA PRO A 418 17.64 10.86 21.39
C PRO A 418 17.38 9.35 21.22
N PRO A 419 18.44 8.52 21.10
CA PRO A 419 18.27 7.07 21.21
C PRO A 419 17.84 6.71 22.65
N PRO A 420 16.81 5.86 22.85
CA PRO A 420 16.28 5.57 24.18
C PRO A 420 17.31 4.84 25.04
N SER A 421 17.48 5.31 26.28
CA SER A 421 18.27 4.63 27.30
C SER A 421 17.61 3.31 27.75
N GLN A 422 18.40 2.40 28.32
CA GLN A 422 17.88 1.16 28.89
C GLN A 422 16.84 1.41 30.01
N TRP A 423 16.92 2.55 30.71
CA TRP A 423 15.91 2.95 31.70
C TRP A 423 14.58 3.32 31.03
N GLU A 424 14.58 4.09 29.94
CA GLU A 424 13.35 4.40 29.17
C GLU A 424 12.72 3.15 28.56
N VAL A 425 13.52 2.18 28.11
CA VAL A 425 13.04 0.86 27.65
C VAL A 425 12.26 0.16 28.77
N GLU A 426 12.83 0.07 29.98
CA GLU A 426 12.24 -0.60 31.15
C GLU A 426 11.03 0.16 31.72
N GLN A 427 11.06 1.50 31.76
CA GLN A 427 9.91 2.32 32.19
C GLN A 427 8.72 2.13 31.24
N ALA A 428 8.96 2.17 29.93
CA ALA A 428 7.91 1.95 28.95
C ALA A 428 7.38 0.51 28.95
N TYR A 429 8.24 -0.48 29.25
CA TYR A 429 7.78 -1.85 29.50
C TYR A 429 6.73 -1.89 30.61
N ARG A 430 7.02 -1.29 31.77
CA ARG A 430 6.11 -1.22 32.92
C ARG A 430 4.88 -0.34 32.68
N CYS A 431 5.00 0.68 31.83
CA CYS A 431 3.94 1.67 31.56
C CYS A 431 2.80 1.14 30.69
N HIS A 432 3.11 0.42 29.61
CA HIS A 432 2.08 -0.03 28.64
C HIS A 432 2.26 -1.44 28.09
N LEU A 433 3.49 -1.95 27.95
CA LEU A 433 3.71 -3.25 27.33
C LEU A 433 3.28 -4.40 28.26
N ALA A 434 3.65 -4.35 29.54
CA ALA A 434 3.28 -5.33 30.56
C ALA A 434 1.76 -5.47 30.77
N LEU A 435 1.02 -4.35 30.72
CA LEU A 435 -0.41 -4.25 31.06
C LEU A 435 -1.35 -4.70 29.92
N SER A 436 -0.86 -5.51 28.99
CA SER A 436 -1.54 -5.77 27.71
C SER A 436 -2.63 -6.85 27.73
N ARG A 437 -2.78 -7.66 28.81
CA ARG A 437 -3.56 -8.91 28.76
C ARG A 437 -4.41 -9.23 29.99
N GLU A 438 -5.29 -8.30 30.39
CA GLU A 438 -6.56 -8.69 31.01
C GLU A 438 -7.67 -8.73 29.96
N GLY A 439 -8.50 -9.76 30.03
CA GLY A 439 -9.46 -10.15 29.01
C GLY A 439 -10.86 -9.55 29.16
N GLU A 440 -11.03 -8.31 29.65
CA GLU A 440 -12.34 -7.64 29.61
C GLU A 440 -12.27 -6.10 29.75
N GLY A 441 -13.11 -5.39 28.99
CA GLY A 441 -13.66 -4.09 29.37
C GLY A 441 -12.78 -2.84 29.26
N ARG A 442 -11.66 -2.72 30.01
CA ARG A 442 -10.88 -1.46 30.09
C ARG A 442 -9.46 -1.63 30.65
N ARG A 443 -8.43 -1.48 29.79
CA ARG A 443 -7.03 -1.39 30.23
C ARG A 443 -6.77 -0.09 31.00
N ARG A 444 -6.23 -0.17 32.23
CA ARG A 444 -5.63 0.99 32.90
C ARG A 444 -4.27 1.29 32.27
N ARG A 445 -4.17 2.37 31.49
CA ARG A 445 -2.87 2.99 31.21
C ARG A 445 -2.33 3.58 32.51
N VAL A 446 -1.01 3.53 32.70
CA VAL A 446 -0.34 4.40 33.67
C VAL A 446 -0.44 5.84 33.15
N THR A 447 -0.94 6.76 33.98
CA THR A 447 -1.25 8.15 33.60
C THR A 447 -0.56 9.16 34.51
N GLY A 448 -0.42 10.40 34.03
CA GLY A 448 0.28 11.46 34.76
C GLY A 448 1.80 11.20 34.84
N LEU A 449 2.40 11.59 35.98
CA LEU A 449 3.86 11.58 36.20
C LEU A 449 4.53 10.20 36.05
N LEU A 450 3.78 9.11 36.17
CA LEU A 450 4.27 7.74 36.07
C LEU A 450 4.26 7.18 34.64
N ALA A 451 3.72 7.91 33.66
CA ALA A 451 3.72 7.48 32.26
C ALA A 451 5.14 7.56 31.65
N CYS A 452 5.47 6.62 30.76
CA CYS A 452 6.66 6.74 29.92
C CYS A 452 6.46 7.79 28.82
N ASP A 453 7.54 8.28 28.24
CA ASP A 453 7.52 9.43 27.33
C ASP A 453 6.82 9.15 25.99
N VAL A 454 6.78 7.89 25.55
CA VAL A 454 5.92 7.44 24.44
C VAL A 454 4.43 7.55 24.79
N CYS A 455 4.01 7.15 26.00
CA CYS A 455 2.63 7.34 26.44
C CYS A 455 2.27 8.80 26.71
N LYS A 456 3.23 9.64 27.14
CA LYS A 456 3.05 11.10 27.19
C LYS A 456 2.77 11.65 25.79
N ALA A 457 3.65 11.38 24.83
CA ALA A 457 3.48 11.80 23.44
C ALA A 457 2.16 11.26 22.82
N GLU A 458 1.81 10.00 23.08
CA GLU A 458 0.53 9.43 22.64
C GLU A 458 -0.67 10.18 23.26
N SER A 459 -0.63 10.53 24.56
CA SER A 459 -1.71 11.28 25.22
C SER A 459 -1.86 12.71 24.67
N VAL A 460 -0.76 13.38 24.33
CA VAL A 460 -0.77 14.70 23.68
C VAL A 460 -1.31 14.60 22.25
N LEU A 461 -0.92 13.57 21.49
CA LEU A 461 -1.51 13.29 20.18
C LEU A 461 -3.01 12.95 20.27
N VAL A 462 -3.47 12.28 21.32
CA VAL A 462 -4.91 12.06 21.57
C VAL A 462 -5.65 13.38 21.77
N GLN A 463 -5.09 14.33 22.53
CA GLN A 463 -5.66 15.66 22.69
C GLN A 463 -5.68 16.44 21.37
N TYR A 464 -4.56 16.53 20.65
CA TYR A 464 -4.48 17.16 19.33
C TYR A 464 -5.43 16.53 18.30
N GLY A 465 -5.60 15.21 18.35
CA GLY A 465 -6.56 14.49 17.54
C GLY A 465 -8.03 14.83 17.85
N SER A 466 -8.37 15.07 19.11
CA SER A 466 -9.72 15.53 19.48
C SER A 466 -10.06 16.93 18.97
N GLU A 467 -9.07 17.81 18.78
CA GLU A 467 -9.25 19.13 18.13
C GLU A 467 -9.38 19.02 16.59
N LEU A 468 -9.10 17.85 15.99
CA LEU A 468 -9.05 17.63 14.53
C LEU A 468 -10.20 16.79 13.95
N PHE A 469 -10.85 15.95 14.75
CA PHE A 469 -11.82 14.96 14.26
C PHE A 469 -13.07 14.84 15.16
N SER A 470 -14.28 14.82 14.58
CA SER A 470 -15.55 14.79 15.34
C SER A 470 -15.87 13.46 16.01
N HIS A 471 -15.39 12.37 15.43
CA HIS A 471 -15.31 11.07 16.06
C HIS A 471 -13.84 10.68 16.03
N TYR A 472 -13.20 10.70 17.19
CA TYR A 472 -11.77 10.42 17.29
C TYR A 472 -11.56 8.92 17.50
N SER A 473 -11.15 8.24 16.43
CA SER A 473 -10.59 6.89 16.48
C SER A 473 -9.09 6.93 16.17
N TYR A 474 -8.29 6.42 17.10
CA TYR A 474 -6.84 6.32 16.98
C TYR A 474 -6.36 4.90 17.25
N THR A 475 -5.52 4.41 16.33
CA THR A 475 -4.75 3.18 16.44
C THR A 475 -3.41 3.47 17.08
N ASN A 476 -3.18 3.00 18.30
CA ASN A 476 -1.86 3.11 18.95
C ASN A 476 -0.84 2.11 18.35
N SER A 477 0.41 2.17 18.79
CA SER A 477 1.49 1.27 18.35
C SER A 477 1.20 -0.22 18.62
N MET A 478 0.25 -0.53 19.51
CA MET A 478 -0.25 -1.88 19.78
C MET A 478 -1.53 -2.24 19.02
N GLY A 479 -1.88 -1.48 17.98
CA GLY A 479 -2.99 -1.78 17.06
C GLY A 479 -4.39 -1.66 17.66
N GLN A 480 -4.56 -0.97 18.80
CA GLN A 480 -5.87 -0.79 19.41
C GLN A 480 -6.59 0.44 18.86
N GLU A 481 -7.77 0.25 18.26
CA GLU A 481 -8.69 1.34 17.95
C GLU A 481 -9.34 1.88 19.24
N HIS A 482 -8.98 3.09 19.63
CA HIS A 482 -9.63 3.83 20.72
C HIS A 482 -10.62 4.84 20.16
N GLY A 483 -11.92 4.52 20.24
CA GLY A 483 -13.05 5.40 19.88
C GLY A 483 -13.97 4.78 18.83
N GLU A 484 -15.28 5.01 18.95
CA GLU A 484 -16.28 4.43 18.04
C GLU A 484 -16.40 5.25 16.74
N GLY A 485 -16.13 4.60 15.60
CA GLY A 485 -16.45 5.10 14.27
C GLY A 485 -15.27 5.64 13.45
N ALA A 486 -15.53 5.91 12.17
CA ALA A 486 -14.55 6.47 11.25
C ALA A 486 -14.28 7.96 11.54
N ARG A 487 -13.04 8.42 11.34
CA ARG A 487 -12.58 9.79 11.62
C ARG A 487 -13.39 10.86 10.88
N GLY A 488 -14.39 11.43 11.55
CA GLY A 488 -15.25 12.49 11.01
C GLY A 488 -14.56 13.86 10.98
N ALA A 489 -14.96 14.73 10.05
CA ALA A 489 -14.51 16.13 10.02
C ALA A 489 -14.96 16.89 11.27
N HIS A 490 -14.05 17.62 11.94
CA HIS A 490 -14.39 18.41 13.14
C HIS A 490 -15.48 19.46 12.85
N ALA A 491 -16.25 19.86 13.87
CA ALA A 491 -17.33 20.84 13.75
C ALA A 491 -16.88 22.14 13.08
N PHE A 492 -15.71 22.67 13.46
CA PHE A 492 -15.14 23.86 12.83
C PHE A 492 -14.89 23.68 11.32
N GLU A 493 -14.40 22.51 10.88
CA GLU A 493 -14.20 22.24 9.46
C GLU A 493 -15.54 22.18 8.69
N LYS A 494 -16.56 21.55 9.28
CA LYS A 494 -17.93 21.53 8.72
C LYS A 494 -18.48 22.96 8.57
N ILE A 495 -18.21 23.84 9.55
CA ILE A 495 -18.57 25.26 9.54
C ILE A 495 -17.82 26.02 8.43
N VAL A 496 -16.49 25.92 8.36
CA VAL A 496 -15.66 26.56 7.30
C VAL A 496 -16.11 26.13 5.90
N ARG A 497 -16.33 24.83 5.68
CA ARG A 497 -16.81 24.29 4.39
C ARG A 497 -18.24 24.77 4.07
N SER A 498 -19.10 24.97 5.07
CA SER A 498 -20.45 25.51 4.89
C SER A 498 -20.43 26.99 4.49
N PHE A 499 -19.62 27.83 5.15
CA PHE A 499 -19.43 29.24 4.77
C PHE A 499 -18.83 29.38 3.37
N LEU A 500 -17.79 28.60 3.03
CA LEU A 500 -17.22 28.55 1.69
C LEU A 500 -18.27 28.19 0.62
N THR A 501 -19.13 27.21 0.92
CA THR A 501 -20.18 26.78 0.00
C THR A 501 -21.20 27.90 -0.22
N PHE A 502 -21.62 28.60 0.83
CA PHE A 502 -22.50 29.75 0.75
C PHE A 502 -21.88 30.91 -0.07
N LEU A 503 -20.62 31.28 0.24
CA LEU A 503 -19.86 32.32 -0.46
C LEU A 503 -19.69 32.02 -1.96
N ARG A 504 -19.48 30.76 -2.34
CA ARG A 504 -19.41 30.33 -3.75
C ARG A 504 -20.74 30.54 -4.48
N HIS A 505 -21.86 30.14 -3.88
CA HIS A 505 -23.20 30.36 -4.46
C HIS A 505 -23.53 31.86 -4.62
N ARG A 506 -22.98 32.73 -3.77
CA ARG A 506 -23.14 34.19 -3.83
C ARG A 506 -22.11 34.92 -4.69
N ARG A 507 -21.23 34.20 -5.42
CA ARG A 507 -20.16 34.78 -6.26
C ARG A 507 -19.28 35.79 -5.50
N ALA A 508 -18.99 35.50 -4.23
CA ALA A 508 -18.20 36.37 -3.37
C ALA A 508 -16.79 36.67 -3.98
N PRO A 509 -16.19 37.85 -3.68
CA PRO A 509 -14.89 38.25 -4.21
C PRO A 509 -13.82 37.17 -4.10
N ARG A 510 -13.06 36.96 -5.19
CA ARG A 510 -12.05 35.89 -5.29
C ARG A 510 -11.06 35.87 -4.11
N LYS A 511 -10.63 37.03 -3.60
CA LYS A 511 -9.78 37.14 -2.40
C LYS A 511 -10.36 36.40 -1.19
N ILE A 512 -11.67 36.49 -0.95
CA ILE A 512 -12.35 35.85 0.20
C ILE A 512 -12.48 34.34 -0.03
N LEU A 513 -12.81 33.94 -1.27
CA LEU A 513 -12.87 32.51 -1.64
C LEU A 513 -11.50 31.84 -1.54
N ASP A 514 -10.43 32.54 -1.93
CA ASP A 514 -9.06 32.02 -1.87
C ASP A 514 -8.55 32.00 -0.41
N ALA A 515 -8.86 33.01 0.41
CA ALA A 515 -8.60 32.99 1.87
C ALA A 515 -9.30 31.82 2.59
N GLY A 516 -10.58 31.56 2.30
CA GLY A 516 -11.29 30.42 2.85
C GLY A 516 -10.73 29.08 2.38
N LYS A 517 -10.30 28.96 1.12
CA LYS A 517 -9.57 27.77 0.63
C LYS A 517 -8.28 27.57 1.42
N THR A 518 -7.54 28.64 1.77
CA THR A 518 -6.32 28.55 2.58
C THR A 518 -6.59 28.00 3.97
N LEU A 519 -7.72 28.32 4.62
CA LEU A 519 -8.12 27.69 5.89
C LEU A 519 -8.42 26.20 5.74
N VAL A 520 -9.07 25.77 4.65
CA VAL A 520 -9.33 24.35 4.39
C VAL A 520 -8.02 23.59 4.11
N ALA A 521 -7.15 24.15 3.26
CA ALA A 521 -5.83 23.58 2.97
C ALA A 521 -4.94 23.52 4.22
N TYR A 522 -5.06 24.50 5.13
CA TYR A 522 -4.42 24.47 6.45
C TYR A 522 -4.89 23.26 7.27
N ILE A 523 -6.21 23.07 7.44
CA ILE A 523 -6.77 21.92 8.18
C ILE A 523 -6.33 20.59 7.54
N GLU A 524 -6.33 20.49 6.21
CA GLU A 524 -5.89 19.30 5.48
C GLU A 524 -4.37 19.02 5.65
N ALA A 525 -3.53 20.06 5.68
CA ALA A 525 -2.10 19.94 5.96
C ALA A 525 -1.81 19.53 7.42
N VAL A 526 -2.53 20.13 8.38
CA VAL A 526 -2.42 19.84 9.82
C VAL A 526 -2.85 18.40 10.14
N LYS A 527 -3.89 17.87 9.47
CA LYS A 527 -4.24 16.44 9.56
C LYS A 527 -3.14 15.52 9.02
N LYS A 528 -2.53 15.86 7.88
CA LYS A 528 -1.41 15.09 7.31
C LYS A 528 -0.16 15.14 8.22
N GLU A 529 0.05 16.26 8.91
CA GLU A 529 1.09 16.39 9.94
C GLU A 529 0.78 15.47 11.11
N TYR A 530 -0.42 15.54 11.70
CA TYR A 530 -0.89 14.63 12.76
C TYR A 530 -0.65 13.14 12.43
N ASP A 531 -1.05 12.67 11.23
CA ASP A 531 -0.84 11.27 10.83
C ASP A 531 0.66 10.92 10.74
N SER A 532 1.48 11.84 10.23
CA SER A 532 2.94 11.66 10.13
C SER A 532 3.61 11.62 11.52
N LEU A 533 3.12 12.42 12.48
CA LEU A 533 3.57 12.41 13.86
C LEU A 533 3.18 11.09 14.58
N GLY A 534 1.95 10.58 14.36
CA GLY A 534 1.52 9.28 14.88
C GLY A 534 2.38 8.12 14.37
N HIS A 535 2.69 8.09 13.07
CA HIS A 535 3.62 7.11 12.50
C HIS A 535 5.02 7.18 13.12
N ARG A 536 5.52 8.39 13.41
CA ARG A 536 6.81 8.58 14.09
C ARG A 536 6.81 8.03 15.53
N VAL A 537 5.72 8.19 16.29
CA VAL A 537 5.59 7.58 17.63
C VAL A 537 5.65 6.06 17.54
N SER A 538 4.93 5.45 16.59
CA SER A 538 4.98 4.00 16.38
C SER A 538 6.40 3.52 16.08
N GLN A 539 7.10 4.18 15.15
CA GLN A 539 8.48 3.81 14.82
C GLN A 539 9.46 3.98 16.00
N TYR A 540 9.27 4.96 16.88
CA TYR A 540 10.11 5.11 18.08
C TYR A 540 9.81 4.01 19.12
N ASP A 541 8.54 3.62 19.28
CA ASP A 541 8.13 2.49 20.13
C ASP A 541 8.69 1.16 19.60
N GLU A 542 8.61 0.92 18.28
CA GLU A 542 9.22 -0.21 17.56
C GLU A 542 10.76 -0.25 17.70
N LEU A 543 11.42 0.90 17.57
CA LEU A 543 12.87 1.01 17.69
C LEU A 543 13.34 0.68 19.12
N ARG A 544 12.65 1.24 20.13
CA ARG A 544 12.91 0.96 21.55
C ARG A 544 12.67 -0.52 21.86
N LEU A 545 11.56 -1.08 21.37
CA LEU A 545 11.23 -2.50 21.47
C LEU A 545 12.33 -3.37 20.87
N ALA A 546 12.84 -3.05 19.67
CA ALA A 546 13.91 -3.82 19.03
C ALA A 546 15.20 -3.88 19.86
N THR A 547 15.56 -2.82 20.57
CA THR A 547 16.74 -2.80 21.47
C THR A 547 16.56 -3.54 22.80
N SER A 548 15.35 -4.01 23.12
CA SER A 548 15.05 -4.76 24.35
C SER A 548 15.84 -6.07 24.43
N ARG A 549 16.18 -6.48 25.66
CA ARG A 549 16.72 -7.81 25.97
C ARG A 549 15.71 -8.66 26.69
N MET A 550 15.88 -9.98 26.60
CA MET A 550 15.17 -10.90 27.49
C MET A 550 15.57 -10.65 28.94
N ARG A 551 14.63 -10.89 29.86
CA ARG A 551 14.80 -10.77 31.31
C ARG A 551 14.13 -11.94 32.03
N TYR A 552 14.46 -12.17 33.29
CA TYR A 552 13.64 -13.05 34.13
C TYR A 552 12.29 -12.39 34.45
N MET A 553 11.26 -13.22 34.59
CA MET A 553 9.97 -12.80 35.15
C MET A 553 10.17 -12.30 36.59
N THR A 554 9.48 -11.23 36.95
CA THR A 554 9.44 -10.73 38.33
C THR A 554 8.52 -11.60 39.19
N PRO A 555 8.63 -11.57 40.54
CA PRO A 555 7.78 -12.38 41.40
C PRO A 555 6.27 -12.16 41.20
N SER A 556 5.81 -10.94 40.90
CA SER A 556 4.38 -10.68 40.59
C SER A 556 3.95 -11.34 39.28
N GLU A 557 4.80 -11.26 38.25
CA GLU A 557 4.55 -11.94 36.96
C GLU A 557 4.56 -13.48 37.09
N MET A 558 5.05 -14.03 38.20
CA MET A 558 5.02 -15.45 38.52
C MET A 558 3.81 -15.86 39.38
N THR A 559 3.25 -14.95 40.19
CA THR A 559 2.11 -15.26 41.08
C THR A 559 0.76 -15.11 40.41
N ASP A 560 0.59 -14.10 39.55
CA ASP A 560 -0.74 -13.60 39.18
C ASP A 560 -1.41 -14.44 38.08
N GLY A 561 -0.77 -15.53 37.62
CA GLY A 561 -1.25 -16.40 36.54
C GLY A 561 -1.33 -15.72 35.15
N GLY A 562 -0.95 -14.45 35.07
CA GLY A 562 -1.04 -13.63 33.86
C GLY A 562 -0.11 -14.11 32.75
N MET A 563 -0.45 -13.76 31.50
CA MET A 563 0.42 -14.00 30.36
C MET A 563 1.63 -13.07 30.41
N ALA A 564 2.71 -13.55 31.03
CA ALA A 564 3.99 -12.86 31.08
C ALA A 564 4.52 -12.48 29.68
N ASP A 565 5.33 -11.43 29.65
CA ASP A 565 5.91 -10.83 28.45
C ASP A 565 6.72 -11.82 27.59
N ALA A 566 6.70 -11.62 26.26
CA ALA A 566 7.44 -12.42 25.30
C ALA A 566 8.97 -12.34 25.49
N SER A 567 9.49 -11.19 25.95
CA SER A 567 10.90 -11.05 26.34
C SER A 567 11.20 -11.70 27.69
N ALA A 568 10.21 -11.76 28.59
CA ALA A 568 10.35 -12.40 29.89
C ALA A 568 10.55 -13.93 29.78
N VAL A 569 11.25 -14.47 30.77
CA VAL A 569 11.62 -15.88 30.86
C VAL A 569 11.38 -16.37 32.28
N HIS A 570 10.61 -17.45 32.43
CA HIS A 570 10.40 -18.06 33.73
C HIS A 570 11.70 -18.75 34.18
N PRO A 571 12.17 -18.58 35.43
CA PRO A 571 13.44 -19.16 35.89
C PRO A 571 13.57 -20.69 35.75
N MET A 572 12.45 -21.43 35.62
CA MET A 572 12.47 -22.89 35.38
C MET A 572 12.31 -23.30 33.90
N PHE A 573 12.04 -22.37 32.97
CA PHE A 573 11.75 -22.69 31.56
C PHE A 573 12.74 -22.05 30.56
N TRP A 574 13.84 -21.44 31.01
CA TRP A 574 14.85 -20.89 30.10
C TRP A 574 15.54 -21.97 29.26
N THR A 575 15.70 -23.19 29.78
CA THR A 575 16.23 -24.36 29.04
C THR A 575 15.34 -24.68 27.85
N VAL A 576 14.04 -24.86 28.10
CA VAL A 576 13.03 -25.10 27.05
C VAL A 576 13.00 -23.93 26.03
N LYS A 577 13.21 -22.69 26.48
CA LYS A 577 13.27 -21.51 25.58
C LYS A 577 14.55 -21.52 24.71
N ILE A 578 15.69 -22.05 25.21
CA ILE A 578 16.88 -22.33 24.39
C ILE A 578 16.56 -23.43 23.37
N ASP A 579 16.03 -24.58 23.81
CA ASP A 579 15.71 -25.72 22.94
C ASP A 579 14.78 -25.30 21.79
N VAL A 580 13.78 -24.46 22.07
CA VAL A 580 12.89 -23.87 21.07
C VAL A 580 13.68 -23.04 20.04
N PHE A 581 14.50 -22.08 20.45
CA PHE A 581 15.25 -21.24 19.50
C PHE A 581 16.34 -22.03 18.76
N GLU A 582 16.96 -23.06 19.35
CA GLU A 582 17.90 -23.92 18.63
C GLU A 582 17.20 -24.71 17.52
N ASN A 583 16.01 -25.26 17.79
CA ASN A 583 15.18 -25.91 16.78
C ASN A 583 14.68 -24.93 15.70
N GLU A 584 14.18 -23.75 16.08
CA GLU A 584 13.77 -22.72 15.13
C GLU A 584 14.92 -22.27 14.22
N ARG A 585 16.12 -22.06 14.78
CA ARG A 585 17.33 -21.70 14.02
C ARG A 585 17.64 -22.74 12.94
N VAL A 586 17.56 -24.03 13.27
CA VAL A 586 17.80 -25.14 12.33
C VAL A 586 16.70 -25.22 11.26
N LEU A 587 15.43 -25.12 11.64
CA LEU A 587 14.31 -25.14 10.70
C LEU A 587 14.35 -23.94 9.73
N ALA A 588 14.63 -22.74 10.24
CA ALA A 588 14.78 -21.53 9.46
C ALA A 588 16.01 -21.58 8.52
N GLY A 589 17.14 -22.10 9.00
CA GLY A 589 18.34 -22.27 8.17
C GLY A 589 18.12 -23.25 7.01
N ASN A 590 17.36 -24.32 7.23
CA ASN A 590 16.94 -25.24 6.19
C ASN A 590 15.97 -24.58 5.19
N GLU A 591 15.00 -23.78 5.67
CA GLU A 591 14.08 -23.03 4.82
C GLU A 591 14.79 -21.96 3.96
N LEU A 592 15.74 -21.23 4.54
CA LEU A 592 16.61 -20.27 3.87
C LEU A 592 17.44 -20.95 2.76
N THR A 593 18.12 -22.05 3.09
CA THR A 593 18.96 -22.81 2.16
C THR A 593 18.14 -23.36 0.99
N ARG A 594 16.95 -23.92 1.27
CA ARG A 594 15.98 -24.37 0.25
C ARG A 594 15.58 -23.23 -0.67
N SER A 595 15.20 -22.08 -0.11
CA SER A 595 14.67 -20.94 -0.86
C SER A 595 15.74 -20.28 -1.74
N LEU A 596 16.98 -20.21 -1.25
CA LEU A 596 18.13 -19.76 -2.05
C LEU A 596 18.46 -20.72 -3.18
N GLY A 597 18.44 -22.04 -2.94
CA GLY A 597 18.57 -23.05 -3.99
C GLY A 597 17.51 -22.89 -5.08
N GLN A 598 16.28 -22.57 -4.69
CA GLN A 598 15.18 -22.26 -5.62
C GLN A 598 15.41 -20.95 -6.39
N VAL A 599 15.95 -19.89 -5.77
CA VAL A 599 16.35 -18.65 -6.47
C VAL A 599 17.44 -18.93 -7.52
N VAL A 600 18.46 -19.72 -7.19
CA VAL A 600 19.53 -20.09 -8.14
C VAL A 600 18.98 -20.94 -9.28
N TYR A 601 18.13 -21.93 -8.98
CA TYR A 601 17.46 -22.75 -9.99
C TYR A 601 16.61 -21.92 -10.95
N LEU A 602 15.75 -21.03 -10.44
CA LEU A 602 14.88 -20.19 -11.26
C LEU A 602 15.67 -19.18 -12.11
N LYS A 603 16.73 -18.57 -11.56
CA LYS A 603 17.65 -17.71 -12.33
C LYS A 603 18.36 -18.47 -13.45
N ASN A 604 18.75 -19.72 -13.23
CA ASN A 604 19.41 -20.53 -14.25
C ASN A 604 18.41 -21.02 -15.32
N LEU A 605 17.20 -21.42 -14.91
CA LEU A 605 16.11 -21.78 -15.83
C LEU A 605 15.74 -20.60 -16.74
N ALA A 606 15.68 -19.37 -16.21
CA ALA A 606 15.43 -18.16 -16.98
C ALA A 606 16.55 -17.81 -17.99
N LYS A 607 17.80 -18.22 -17.72
CA LYS A 607 18.91 -18.11 -18.69
C LYS A 607 18.88 -19.20 -19.77
N GLN A 608 18.23 -20.33 -19.48
CA GLN A 608 18.14 -21.50 -20.37
C GLN A 608 16.91 -21.46 -21.28
N THR A 609 15.90 -20.63 -20.99
CA THR A 609 14.75 -20.41 -21.90
C THR A 609 15.01 -19.23 -22.84
N PRO A 610 15.38 -19.46 -24.12
CA PRO A 610 15.51 -18.40 -25.11
C PRO A 610 14.15 -17.72 -25.36
N VAL A 611 14.18 -16.45 -25.73
CA VAL A 611 12.98 -15.62 -25.92
C VAL A 611 12.13 -16.05 -27.13
N SER A 612 12.67 -16.91 -28.02
CA SER A 612 12.10 -17.23 -29.32
C SER A 612 11.70 -18.69 -29.56
N ASP A 613 12.08 -19.65 -28.70
CA ASP A 613 11.88 -21.09 -28.97
C ASP A 613 11.22 -21.84 -27.81
N SER A 614 10.25 -22.69 -28.13
CA SER A 614 9.29 -23.27 -27.18
C SER A 614 9.74 -24.58 -26.52
N ASP A 615 11.05 -24.83 -26.36
CA ASP A 615 11.59 -26.03 -25.72
C ASP A 615 11.53 -25.98 -24.18
N CYS A 616 10.32 -25.96 -23.63
CA CYS A 616 10.06 -26.13 -22.19
C CYS A 616 9.99 -27.61 -21.74
N GLY A 617 10.42 -28.54 -22.61
CA GLY A 617 10.64 -29.95 -22.29
C GLY A 617 9.40 -30.85 -22.24
N SER A 618 9.59 -32.12 -21.91
CA SER A 618 8.51 -33.10 -21.78
C SER A 618 7.86 -33.07 -20.39
N CYS A 619 6.54 -33.23 -20.32
CA CYS A 619 5.83 -33.43 -19.05
C CYS A 619 6.31 -34.73 -18.35
N PRO A 620 6.87 -34.69 -17.13
CA PRO A 620 7.47 -35.85 -16.46
C PRO A 620 6.48 -36.94 -16.01
N ILE A 621 5.17 -36.75 -16.23
CA ILE A 621 4.13 -37.74 -15.91
C ILE A 621 3.58 -38.44 -17.17
N CYS A 622 3.51 -37.76 -18.31
CA CYS A 622 2.92 -38.32 -19.55
C CYS A 622 3.77 -38.12 -20.81
N THR A 623 5.03 -37.72 -20.64
CA THR A 623 6.09 -37.54 -21.65
C THR A 623 5.82 -36.64 -22.85
N ARG A 624 4.58 -36.15 -23.03
CA ARG A 624 4.20 -35.18 -24.06
C ARG A 624 5.01 -33.88 -23.96
N LEU A 625 5.33 -33.29 -25.12
CA LEU A 625 6.16 -32.10 -25.26
C LEU A 625 5.37 -30.83 -24.94
N LEU A 626 5.78 -30.12 -23.90
CA LEU A 626 5.27 -28.80 -23.58
C LEU A 626 5.77 -27.81 -24.65
N GLY A 627 4.95 -26.82 -25.03
CA GLY A 627 5.31 -25.81 -26.04
C GLY A 627 5.37 -26.31 -27.50
N LYS A 628 5.20 -27.63 -27.74
CA LYS A 628 5.19 -28.25 -29.09
C LYS A 628 3.97 -29.14 -29.35
N GLU A 629 3.58 -29.97 -28.38
CA GLU A 629 2.33 -30.75 -28.42
C GLU A 629 1.23 -30.16 -27.51
N ILE A 630 1.62 -29.24 -26.61
CA ILE A 630 0.81 -28.72 -25.52
C ILE A 630 1.09 -27.21 -25.37
N ASP A 631 0.16 -26.39 -25.86
CA ASP A 631 0.25 -24.91 -25.81
C ASP A 631 -0.05 -24.32 -24.42
N GLU A 632 -0.52 -25.14 -23.47
CA GLU A 632 -0.96 -24.71 -22.15
C GLU A 632 -0.53 -25.71 -21.06
N TRP A 633 0.35 -25.29 -20.15
CA TRP A 633 0.85 -26.13 -19.06
C TRP A 633 0.91 -25.40 -17.72
N GLY A 634 0.96 -26.17 -16.64
CA GLY A 634 1.05 -25.67 -15.28
C GLY A 634 2.48 -25.73 -14.77
N MET A 635 3.04 -24.57 -14.40
CA MET A 635 4.26 -24.49 -13.64
C MET A 635 3.94 -24.43 -12.14
N LEU A 636 4.56 -25.33 -11.38
CA LEU A 636 4.46 -25.39 -9.93
C LEU A 636 5.32 -24.28 -9.29
N PRO A 637 5.08 -23.87 -8.03
CA PRO A 637 5.84 -22.78 -7.40
C PRO A 637 7.36 -23.04 -7.32
N CYS A 638 7.76 -24.32 -7.29
CA CYS A 638 9.13 -24.79 -7.37
C CYS A 638 9.74 -24.81 -8.79
N GLY A 639 9.15 -24.10 -9.75
CA GLY A 639 9.63 -23.96 -11.15
C GLY A 639 9.44 -25.19 -12.06
N HIS A 640 9.02 -26.33 -11.51
CA HIS A 640 8.81 -27.55 -12.31
C HIS A 640 7.51 -27.48 -13.13
N SER A 641 7.59 -27.83 -14.42
CA SER A 641 6.45 -27.80 -15.36
C SER A 641 5.78 -29.16 -15.51
N LEU A 642 4.44 -29.16 -15.55
CA LEU A 642 3.56 -30.31 -15.78
C LEU A 642 2.45 -29.91 -16.76
N CYS A 643 2.00 -30.80 -17.65
CA CYS A 643 0.82 -30.49 -18.46
C CYS A 643 -0.44 -30.37 -17.59
N MET A 644 -1.42 -29.57 -18.03
CA MET A 644 -2.62 -29.29 -17.23
C MET A 644 -3.42 -30.56 -16.88
N GLU A 645 -3.50 -31.55 -17.77
CA GLU A 645 -4.16 -32.83 -17.47
C GLU A 645 -3.54 -33.55 -16.26
N CYS A 646 -2.20 -33.61 -16.18
CA CYS A 646 -1.49 -34.23 -15.07
C CYS A 646 -1.60 -33.41 -13.77
N VAL A 647 -1.59 -32.07 -13.87
CA VAL A 647 -1.90 -31.17 -12.73
C VAL A 647 -3.29 -31.45 -12.16
N LEU A 648 -4.29 -31.59 -13.04
CA LEU A 648 -5.68 -31.77 -12.67
C LEU A 648 -5.93 -33.17 -12.07
N GLU A 649 -5.19 -34.21 -12.48
CA GLU A 649 -5.24 -35.54 -11.88
C GLU A 649 -4.47 -35.62 -10.53
N LEU A 650 -3.31 -34.97 -10.39
CA LEU A 650 -2.63 -34.82 -9.09
C LEU A 650 -3.57 -34.13 -8.07
N THR A 651 -4.19 -33.04 -8.50
CA THR A 651 -5.16 -32.28 -7.70
C THR A 651 -6.35 -33.15 -7.33
N ARG A 652 -6.91 -33.90 -8.30
CA ARG A 652 -8.02 -34.84 -8.09
C ARG A 652 -7.69 -35.87 -7.00
N ARG A 653 -6.55 -36.55 -7.09
CA ARG A 653 -6.12 -37.58 -6.12
C ARG A 653 -6.03 -37.05 -4.69
N ALA A 654 -5.41 -35.88 -4.51
CA ALA A 654 -5.25 -35.27 -3.19
C ALA A 654 -6.57 -34.80 -2.58
N TYR A 655 -7.55 -34.37 -3.39
CA TYR A 655 -8.89 -34.06 -2.85
C TYR A 655 -9.66 -35.32 -2.43
N TYR A 656 -9.54 -36.46 -3.13
CA TYR A 656 -10.23 -37.70 -2.73
C TYR A 656 -9.80 -38.18 -1.32
N THR A 657 -8.49 -38.18 -1.03
CA THR A 657 -7.98 -38.61 0.28
C THR A 657 -8.39 -37.66 1.42
N VAL A 658 -8.41 -36.34 1.18
CA VAL A 658 -8.85 -35.37 2.18
C VAL A 658 -10.37 -35.44 2.42
N TRP A 659 -11.17 -35.67 1.38
CA TRP A 659 -12.64 -35.69 1.51
C TRP A 659 -13.16 -36.88 2.31
N GLN A 660 -12.50 -38.05 2.25
CA GLN A 660 -12.86 -39.21 3.07
C GLN A 660 -12.55 -39.03 4.58
N ILE A 661 -11.63 -38.14 4.96
CA ILE A 661 -11.08 -38.08 6.32
C ILE A 661 -11.49 -36.81 7.08
N ARG A 662 -11.65 -35.66 6.40
CA ARG A 662 -11.79 -34.34 7.08
C ARG A 662 -12.93 -33.44 6.58
N GLY A 663 -13.93 -33.97 5.88
CA GLY A 663 -15.18 -33.23 5.60
C GLY A 663 -15.07 -32.03 4.65
N GLY A 664 -13.92 -31.83 3.98
CA GLY A 664 -13.73 -30.80 2.97
C GLY A 664 -12.78 -29.68 3.39
N GLY A 665 -11.55 -29.73 2.89
CA GLY A 665 -10.57 -28.66 2.98
C GLY A 665 -9.65 -28.65 1.75
N SER A 666 -8.88 -27.57 1.56
CA SER A 666 -7.90 -27.50 0.48
C SER A 666 -6.76 -28.49 0.71
N ALA A 667 -6.65 -29.49 -0.17
CA ALA A 667 -5.57 -30.46 -0.11
C ALA A 667 -4.22 -29.81 -0.45
N ARG A 668 -3.21 -30.04 0.39
CA ARG A 668 -1.81 -29.80 0.00
C ARG A 668 -1.38 -30.84 -1.03
N LEU A 669 -0.74 -30.36 -2.08
CA LEU A 669 -0.12 -31.12 -3.15
C LEU A 669 1.38 -31.22 -2.88
N SER A 670 2.06 -32.15 -3.56
CA SER A 670 3.51 -32.29 -3.53
C SER A 670 4.05 -32.46 -4.95
N CYS A 671 5.19 -31.84 -5.25
CA CYS A 671 5.80 -31.90 -6.57
C CYS A 671 6.28 -33.33 -6.88
N PRO A 672 5.94 -33.91 -8.05
CA PRO A 672 6.42 -35.25 -8.41
C PRO A 672 7.95 -35.37 -8.48
N LEU A 673 8.64 -34.28 -8.84
CA LEU A 673 10.09 -34.25 -9.04
C LEU A 673 10.86 -33.91 -7.76
N CYS A 674 10.55 -32.78 -7.11
CA CYS A 674 11.30 -32.31 -5.93
C CYS A 674 10.56 -32.45 -4.59
N ARG A 675 9.34 -33.01 -4.57
CA ARG A 675 8.48 -33.17 -3.37
C ARG A 675 8.09 -31.89 -2.62
N PHE A 676 8.46 -30.70 -3.11
CA PHE A 676 7.99 -29.39 -2.61
C PHE A 676 6.47 -29.38 -2.46
N SER A 677 5.96 -28.91 -1.32
CA SER A 677 4.52 -28.92 -1.01
C SER A 677 3.88 -27.55 -1.26
N PHE A 678 2.71 -27.55 -1.90
CA PHE A 678 2.00 -26.35 -2.36
C PHE A 678 0.48 -26.56 -2.31
N LEU A 679 -0.29 -25.48 -2.49
CA LEU A 679 -1.74 -25.49 -2.65
C LEU A 679 -2.12 -25.44 -4.14
N SER A 680 -3.28 -26.01 -4.48
CA SER A 680 -3.84 -25.99 -5.85
C SER A 680 -4.03 -24.57 -6.43
N SER A 681 -4.14 -23.56 -5.57
CA SER A 681 -4.24 -22.13 -5.92
C SER A 681 -2.89 -21.46 -6.20
N GLU A 682 -1.75 -22.12 -5.96
CA GLU A 682 -0.40 -21.56 -6.15
C GLU A 682 0.22 -21.95 -7.50
N ILE A 683 -0.37 -22.91 -8.21
CA ILE A 683 0.00 -23.29 -9.57
C ILE A 683 -0.25 -22.10 -10.52
N ASN A 684 0.68 -21.84 -11.43
CA ASN A 684 0.54 -20.80 -12.45
C ASN A 684 0.46 -21.48 -13.83
N THR A 685 -0.36 -20.94 -14.74
CA THR A 685 -0.49 -21.44 -16.11
C THR A 685 0.40 -20.64 -17.06
N VAL A 686 1.14 -21.34 -17.92
CA VAL A 686 2.03 -20.78 -18.94
C VAL A 686 1.45 -21.05 -20.33
N ARG A 687 1.60 -20.07 -21.22
CA ARG A 687 1.32 -20.19 -22.67
C ARG A 687 2.46 -19.52 -23.45
N PRO A 688 2.85 -20.03 -24.63
CA PRO A 688 4.04 -19.54 -25.35
C PRO A 688 3.76 -18.35 -26.28
N THR A 689 2.53 -18.16 -26.75
CA THR A 689 2.21 -17.36 -27.95
C THR A 689 1.23 -16.20 -27.72
N GLU A 690 0.93 -15.83 -26.46
CA GLU A 690 -0.10 -14.82 -26.14
C GLU A 690 0.49 -13.48 -25.64
N PRO A 691 0.18 -12.33 -26.27
CA PRO A 691 0.48 -11.02 -25.70
C PRO A 691 -0.31 -10.73 -24.40
N GLU A 692 0.17 -9.75 -23.65
CA GLU A 692 0.00 -9.57 -22.19
C GLU A 692 -1.43 -9.42 -21.65
N HIS A 693 -2.46 -9.37 -22.50
CA HIS A 693 -3.84 -9.06 -22.13
C HIS A 693 -4.79 -10.28 -22.24
N MET A 694 -4.33 -11.44 -22.77
CA MET A 694 -5.21 -12.59 -23.06
C MET A 694 -5.45 -13.57 -21.90
N GLY A 695 -4.82 -13.33 -20.74
CA GLY A 695 -4.51 -14.39 -19.79
C GLY A 695 -5.63 -14.93 -18.89
N ASN A 696 -6.81 -14.30 -18.85
CA ASN A 696 -7.92 -14.64 -17.95
C ASN A 696 -9.19 -15.19 -18.65
N LEU A 697 -9.25 -15.18 -19.98
CA LEU A 697 -10.51 -15.37 -20.73
C LEU A 697 -10.79 -16.85 -21.05
N SER A 698 -12.08 -17.24 -21.07
CA SER A 698 -12.50 -18.47 -21.75
C SER A 698 -12.30 -18.35 -23.25
N THR A 699 -12.15 -19.48 -23.93
CA THR A 699 -11.95 -19.51 -25.40
C THR A 699 -13.12 -18.85 -26.13
N LYS A 700 -14.34 -18.95 -25.58
CA LYS A 700 -15.52 -18.28 -26.13
C LYS A 700 -15.48 -16.75 -25.98
N ILE A 701 -15.10 -16.24 -24.82
CA ILE A 701 -15.02 -14.78 -24.58
C ILE A 701 -13.88 -14.18 -25.40
N ARG A 702 -12.74 -14.87 -25.48
CA ARG A 702 -11.63 -14.53 -26.37
C ARG A 702 -12.06 -14.44 -27.83
N GLY A 703 -12.77 -15.44 -28.35
CA GLY A 703 -13.27 -15.43 -29.73
C GLY A 703 -14.16 -14.20 -30.02
N VAL A 704 -15.02 -13.82 -29.07
CA VAL A 704 -15.83 -12.60 -29.18
C VAL A 704 -14.96 -11.33 -29.22
N VAL A 705 -13.93 -11.22 -28.37
CA VAL A 705 -13.00 -10.07 -28.39
C VAL A 705 -12.22 -10.00 -29.71
N GLN A 706 -11.73 -11.13 -30.22
CA GLN A 706 -10.99 -11.20 -31.49
C GLN A 706 -11.87 -10.81 -32.69
N ILE A 707 -13.11 -11.27 -32.75
CA ILE A 707 -14.09 -10.88 -33.78
C ILE A 707 -14.36 -9.37 -33.71
N LEU A 708 -14.56 -8.81 -32.51
CA LEU A 708 -14.76 -7.37 -32.33
C LEU A 708 -13.54 -6.53 -32.72
N GLN A 709 -12.32 -7.04 -32.51
CA GLN A 709 -11.09 -6.39 -32.98
C GLN A 709 -10.96 -6.42 -34.51
N THR A 710 -11.34 -7.54 -35.14
CA THR A 710 -11.37 -7.67 -36.62
C THR A 710 -12.36 -6.66 -37.20
N ILE A 711 -13.60 -6.64 -36.71
CA ILE A 711 -14.63 -5.67 -37.11
C ILE A 711 -14.14 -4.22 -36.92
N ARG A 712 -13.46 -3.91 -35.80
CA ARG A 712 -12.90 -2.57 -35.55
C ARG A 712 -11.79 -2.19 -36.56
N SER A 713 -11.01 -3.17 -37.04
CA SER A 713 -9.97 -2.94 -38.05
C SER A 713 -10.51 -2.79 -39.47
N GLU A 714 -11.64 -3.43 -39.78
CA GLU A 714 -12.35 -3.30 -41.07
C GLU A 714 -13.23 -2.04 -41.12
N SER A 715 -13.84 -1.65 -40.00
CA SER A 715 -14.71 -0.48 -39.89
C SER A 715 -14.70 0.11 -38.48
N ALA A 716 -13.92 1.18 -38.29
CA ALA A 716 -13.81 1.89 -37.01
C ALA A 716 -15.13 2.53 -36.52
N THR A 717 -16.13 2.68 -37.39
CA THR A 717 -17.46 3.23 -37.08
C THR A 717 -18.54 2.15 -36.86
N ALA A 718 -18.21 0.86 -36.91
CA ALA A 718 -19.17 -0.21 -36.72
C ALA A 718 -19.76 -0.24 -35.30
N LYS A 719 -21.09 -0.21 -35.18
CA LYS A 719 -21.81 -0.36 -33.90
C LYS A 719 -22.27 -1.82 -33.75
N THR A 720 -21.68 -2.57 -32.82
CA THR A 720 -21.96 -4.00 -32.59
C THR A 720 -22.78 -4.24 -31.31
N LEU A 721 -23.73 -5.17 -31.37
CA LEU A 721 -24.52 -5.62 -30.21
C LEU A 721 -24.16 -7.06 -29.84
N VAL A 722 -23.71 -7.28 -28.59
CA VAL A 722 -23.33 -8.60 -28.08
C VAL A 722 -24.45 -9.15 -27.18
N PHE A 723 -25.09 -10.24 -27.62
CA PHE A 723 -26.15 -10.90 -26.88
C PHE A 723 -25.66 -12.17 -26.17
N SER A 724 -26.16 -12.41 -24.96
CA SER A 724 -26.00 -13.66 -24.22
C SER A 724 -27.23 -13.93 -23.36
N TYR A 725 -27.63 -15.19 -23.25
CA TYR A 725 -28.66 -15.64 -22.31
C TYR A 725 -28.23 -15.48 -20.84
N TRP A 726 -26.92 -15.47 -20.57
CA TRP A 726 -26.37 -15.34 -19.23
C TRP A 726 -25.76 -13.95 -19.04
N VAL A 727 -26.33 -13.17 -18.12
CA VAL A 727 -25.83 -11.84 -17.73
C VAL A 727 -24.38 -11.92 -17.23
N GLU A 728 -24.01 -13.01 -16.55
CA GLU A 728 -22.65 -13.19 -16.04
C GLU A 728 -21.60 -13.39 -17.14
N THR A 729 -22.00 -13.83 -18.34
CA THR A 729 -21.10 -13.82 -19.51
C THR A 729 -20.91 -12.40 -20.03
N LEU A 730 -21.94 -11.54 -19.96
CA LEU A 730 -21.83 -10.13 -20.37
C LEU A 730 -20.99 -9.32 -19.37
N ASP A 731 -21.08 -9.60 -18.06
CA ASP A 731 -20.18 -9.06 -17.04
C ASP A 731 -18.71 -9.39 -17.36
N LEU A 732 -18.41 -10.64 -17.69
CA LEU A 732 -17.06 -11.07 -18.08
C LEU A 732 -16.62 -10.45 -19.41
N VAL A 733 -17.49 -10.37 -20.43
CA VAL A 733 -17.19 -9.71 -21.71
C VAL A 733 -16.93 -8.21 -21.50
N SER A 734 -17.74 -7.50 -20.72
CA SER A 734 -17.52 -6.07 -20.40
C SER A 734 -16.20 -5.85 -19.67
N SER A 735 -15.88 -6.70 -18.69
CA SER A 735 -14.56 -6.70 -18.03
C SER A 735 -13.43 -6.91 -19.03
N SER A 736 -13.62 -7.80 -20.01
CA SER A 736 -12.65 -8.05 -21.09
C SER A 736 -12.50 -6.84 -22.00
N LEU A 737 -13.59 -6.26 -22.51
CA LEU A 737 -13.55 -5.10 -23.41
C LEU A 737 -12.89 -3.87 -22.74
N THR A 738 -12.94 -3.79 -21.41
CA THR A 738 -12.18 -2.81 -20.63
C THR A 738 -10.66 -3.09 -20.66
N GLU A 739 -10.23 -4.36 -20.52
CA GLU A 739 -8.80 -4.76 -20.61
C GLU A 739 -8.21 -4.59 -22.03
N TYR A 740 -9.04 -4.44 -23.07
CA TYR A 740 -8.62 -4.27 -24.48
C TYR A 740 -8.81 -2.86 -25.05
N ASP A 741 -9.19 -1.88 -24.23
CA ASP A 741 -9.55 -0.52 -24.64
C ASP A 741 -10.56 -0.52 -25.83
N ILE A 742 -11.67 -1.23 -25.63
CA ILE A 742 -12.81 -1.27 -26.56
C ILE A 742 -13.98 -0.57 -25.87
N ALA A 743 -14.30 0.64 -26.36
CA ALA A 743 -15.44 1.42 -25.88
C ALA A 743 -16.75 0.63 -26.02
N HIS A 744 -17.49 0.51 -24.91
CA HIS A 744 -18.73 -0.25 -24.84
C HIS A 744 -19.63 0.28 -23.72
N CYS A 745 -20.95 0.05 -23.84
CA CYS A 745 -21.88 0.15 -22.72
C CYS A 745 -22.35 -1.26 -22.33
N PHE A 746 -22.47 -1.51 -21.02
CA PHE A 746 -23.12 -2.71 -20.50
C PHE A 746 -24.40 -2.39 -19.72
N LEU A 747 -25.53 -2.85 -20.25
CA LEU A 747 -26.88 -2.58 -19.74
C LEU A 747 -27.27 -3.49 -18.55
N LYS A 748 -26.57 -3.34 -17.42
CA LYS A 748 -26.80 -4.18 -16.22
C LYS A 748 -28.19 -3.99 -15.59
N THR A 749 -28.83 -2.83 -15.77
CA THR A 749 -30.18 -2.53 -15.26
C THR A 749 -31.01 -1.71 -16.26
N PRO A 750 -32.35 -1.64 -16.13
CA PRO A 750 -33.17 -0.74 -16.94
C PRO A 750 -32.81 0.74 -16.79
N LYS A 751 -32.34 1.16 -15.59
CA LYS A 751 -31.96 2.56 -15.32
C LYS A 751 -30.67 2.98 -16.02
N THR A 752 -29.75 2.06 -16.29
CA THR A 752 -28.49 2.35 -17.02
C THR A 752 -28.71 2.63 -18.51
N PHE A 753 -29.87 2.29 -19.09
CA PHE A 753 -30.17 2.53 -20.51
C PHE A 753 -30.20 4.02 -20.88
N GLN A 754 -30.86 4.86 -20.07
CA GLN A 754 -30.96 6.30 -20.34
C GLN A 754 -29.60 7.02 -20.25
N VAL A 755 -28.69 6.54 -19.41
CA VAL A 755 -27.34 7.14 -19.25
C VAL A 755 -26.44 6.76 -20.42
N CYS A 756 -26.45 5.49 -20.86
CA CYS A 756 -25.65 5.09 -22.03
C CYS A 756 -26.12 5.73 -23.35
N MET A 757 -27.42 6.02 -23.49
CA MET A 757 -27.95 6.74 -24.67
C MET A 757 -27.50 8.21 -24.76
N GLN A 758 -26.76 8.73 -23.77
CA GLN A 758 -26.11 10.04 -23.80
C GLN A 758 -24.59 9.96 -24.09
N LEU A 759 -24.07 8.76 -24.36
CA LEU A 759 -22.64 8.46 -24.56
C LEU A 759 -22.36 7.67 -25.86
N LEU A 760 -23.34 7.62 -26.79
CA LEU A 760 -23.36 6.80 -28.02
C LEU A 760 -23.87 7.57 -29.24
#